data_AF-A0A818UDR1-F1
#
_entry.id   AF-A0A818UDR1-F1
#
_cell.length_a   1.000
_cell.length_b   1.000
_cell.length_c   1.000
_cell.angle_alpha   90.00
_cell.angle_beta   90.00
_cell.angle_gamma   90.00
#
_symmetry.space_group_name_H-M   'P 1'
#
loop_
_entity.id
_entity.type
_entity.pdbx_description
1 polymer ?
#
loop_
_entity_poly.entity_id
_entity_poly.type
_entity_poly.pdbx_seq_one_letter_code
_entity_poly.pdbx_strand_id
1 'polypeptide(L)'
;MDEQHLAPLSADEDSRFDGYSSSDDASVEVTSTIDECENELVRLSTYLQLESEFDNDDDQAFEWPEPPPTLLSSSSSDIEELADSQQVVLSTTSFNNGDAQEKSKKCKRRQWSTLEKLDAIALFDKNQSKRKTANEKGCTPAQLRNWIHNKENLLKMYKNKKGGKRKRLEGGGKKVVYADLDSRLFTWYRSRRTDPNDQSRAAPDIQRERVTLRHLEKEGRRIAKELNHSSPVSSWYLRFLKRNGLSLQRPKRQDKVPLDEVHRLANSFYMFNRRASSWSIRRGPMGAFIPEDICNMDESPLALFGDQAKRSVNDIGTSNEINGYISNKRFCTVLLTVFGKNQRMKPVVLFKGKGNIGVNEREQYSKDVHVIFTPKAVINGQSMDTYINKWLEKVHDGHPKLFIADSANSHLKPEIIQKLRKKNVVVSIIPKGCTQYLQLLDTAVFSVFKNHYQAAADEYIDCYSSRSKIKLTAKQQRILCTRLISTAWIRTQKSIDFERAFLDIGYTWVDESPVSIRTLKGFIFDPSTVTSSTFNDDENEEKEEYNAKKTTVELFPYVRLVSLYDKHTFEHEFFIRISQSFSFMEDLTMIYHQSQKHKQLYKSINHNDNSSIVKYNYLITLDGSKVHDNYIEEFLFNTKIYFHINH
;
A
#
# COMPACT_ATOMS: atom_id res chain seq x y z
N MET A 1 17.59 -8.16 -78.15
CA MET A 1 16.17 -8.21 -77.76
C MET A 1 15.98 -7.67 -76.34
N ASP A 2 15.52 -6.44 -76.08
CA ASP A 2 15.89 -5.08 -76.57
C ASP A 2 15.04 -4.07 -75.73
N GLU A 3 15.45 -2.85 -75.38
CA GLU A 3 16.71 -2.10 -75.58
C GLU A 3 16.94 -1.18 -74.33
N GLN A 4 18.18 -0.76 -74.00
CA GLN A 4 18.78 0.57 -74.28
C GLN A 4 17.87 1.81 -74.08
N HIS A 5 18.31 2.93 -73.48
CA HIS A 5 19.60 3.25 -72.84
C HIS A 5 19.52 4.51 -71.90
N LEU A 6 20.40 4.51 -70.88
CA LEU A 6 21.17 5.65 -70.31
C LEU A 6 20.51 6.92 -69.70
N ALA A 7 21.23 7.44 -68.69
CA ALA A 7 21.15 8.78 -68.09
C ALA A 7 22.39 9.60 -68.59
N PRO A 8 23.04 10.58 -67.90
CA PRO A 8 22.78 11.29 -66.61
C PRO A 8 23.04 12.83 -66.71
N LEU A 9 23.41 13.50 -65.59
CA LEU A 9 24.02 14.85 -65.45
C LEU A 9 23.07 16.07 -65.62
N SER A 10 23.28 17.22 -64.98
CA SER A 10 24.15 17.63 -63.84
C SER A 10 23.70 18.97 -63.22
N ALA A 11 24.33 19.35 -62.09
CA ALA A 11 24.82 20.69 -61.70
C ALA A 11 24.76 21.84 -62.74
N ASP A 12 24.61 23.13 -62.40
CA ASP A 12 24.56 23.86 -61.09
C ASP A 12 23.57 25.08 -61.23
N GLU A 13 23.51 26.23 -60.52
CA GLU A 13 24.43 27.00 -59.63
C GLU A 13 23.64 27.99 -58.70
N ASP A 14 24.29 29.06 -58.22
CA ASP A 14 23.92 30.05 -57.18
C ASP A 14 22.80 31.07 -57.50
N SER A 15 22.03 31.49 -56.47
CA SER A 15 21.96 32.89 -55.96
C SER A 15 20.91 32.99 -54.82
N ARG A 16 21.12 33.53 -53.61
CA ARG A 16 21.82 34.71 -53.03
C ARG A 16 21.02 36.03 -53.02
N PHE A 17 21.02 36.67 -51.84
CA PHE A 17 20.55 38.04 -51.50
C PHE A 17 19.04 38.25 -51.66
N ASP A 18 18.34 39.08 -50.88
CA ASP A 18 18.56 39.72 -49.56
C ASP A 18 17.14 40.13 -49.05
N GLY A 19 16.83 40.55 -47.82
CA GLY A 19 17.61 40.87 -46.62
C GLY A 19 16.83 41.91 -45.79
N TYR A 20 17.06 42.01 -44.47
CA TYR A 20 16.47 43.01 -43.53
C TYR A 20 14.93 42.91 -43.28
N SER A 21 14.35 43.46 -42.21
CA SER A 21 14.78 43.75 -40.81
C SER A 21 13.60 44.35 -40.02
N SER A 22 13.61 44.26 -38.68
CA SER A 22 12.74 45.03 -37.75
C SER A 22 11.24 44.65 -37.79
N SER A 23 10.41 44.81 -36.75
CA SER A 23 10.63 44.97 -35.30
C SER A 23 9.29 44.70 -34.58
N ASP A 24 9.34 44.49 -33.26
CA ASP A 24 8.34 44.81 -32.24
C ASP A 24 6.88 45.06 -32.68
N ASP A 25 5.94 44.27 -32.14
CA ASP A 25 5.14 44.79 -31.00
C ASP A 25 4.52 43.64 -30.17
N ALA A 26 3.90 43.98 -29.04
CA ALA A 26 3.37 43.06 -28.04
C ALA A 26 1.83 43.05 -27.93
N SER A 27 1.34 42.13 -27.07
CA SER A 27 -0.04 41.97 -26.58
C SER A 27 -1.10 41.35 -27.52
N VAL A 28 -1.66 40.23 -27.06
CA VAL A 28 -3.04 39.80 -27.31
C VAL A 28 -3.55 39.19 -26.01
N GLU A 29 -4.68 39.68 -25.49
CA GLU A 29 -5.38 39.04 -24.38
C GLU A 29 -6.15 37.81 -24.88
N VAL A 30 -6.23 36.75 -24.07
CA VAL A 30 -7.22 35.67 -24.26
C VAL A 30 -7.99 35.49 -22.97
N THR A 31 -9.25 35.95 -23.00
CA THR A 31 -10.21 35.83 -21.91
C THR A 31 -10.69 34.38 -21.74
N SER A 32 -11.02 34.01 -20.52
CA SER A 32 -11.63 32.71 -20.22
C SER A 32 -13.09 32.67 -20.67
N THR A 33 -13.45 31.75 -21.56
CA THR A 33 -14.84 31.35 -21.81
C THR A 33 -15.05 29.90 -21.41
N ILE A 34 -15.98 29.69 -20.48
CA ILE A 34 -16.61 28.39 -20.23
C ILE A 34 -17.52 28.13 -21.43
N ASP A 35 -17.33 27.03 -22.17
CA ASP A 35 -18.38 26.27 -22.89
C ASP A 35 -17.79 25.10 -23.72
N GLU A 36 -17.53 23.96 -23.08
CA GLU A 36 -17.26 22.68 -23.78
C GLU A 36 -18.13 21.50 -23.28
N CYS A 37 -18.93 21.68 -22.22
CA CYS A 37 -19.64 20.56 -21.58
C CYS A 37 -20.88 20.03 -22.33
N GLU A 38 -21.48 20.79 -23.26
CA GLU A 38 -22.74 20.37 -23.91
C GLU A 38 -22.54 19.53 -25.19
N ASN A 39 -21.37 19.60 -25.84
CA ASN A 39 -21.15 18.97 -27.15
C ASN A 39 -20.84 17.45 -27.10
N GLU A 40 -20.44 16.87 -25.97
CA GLU A 40 -20.30 15.40 -25.86
C GLU A 40 -21.66 14.67 -25.75
N LEU A 41 -22.64 15.28 -25.07
CA LEU A 41 -23.94 14.63 -24.83
C LEU A 41 -24.74 14.38 -26.12
N VAL A 42 -24.62 15.28 -27.10
CA VAL A 42 -25.27 15.15 -28.42
C VAL A 42 -24.65 14.04 -29.28
N ARG A 43 -23.38 13.65 -29.04
CA ARG A 43 -22.72 12.58 -29.81
C ARG A 43 -23.01 11.17 -29.31
N LEU A 44 -23.54 11.01 -28.10
CA LEU A 44 -23.85 9.70 -27.52
C LEU A 44 -25.23 9.14 -27.94
N SER A 45 -26.19 9.99 -28.31
CA SER A 45 -27.53 9.55 -28.75
C SER A 45 -27.54 8.97 -30.16
N THR A 46 -26.76 9.54 -31.08
CA THR A 46 -26.74 9.15 -32.51
C THR A 46 -26.17 7.76 -32.78
N TYR A 47 -25.41 7.18 -31.84
CA TYR A 47 -24.69 5.90 -32.01
C TYR A 47 -25.48 4.65 -31.60
N LEU A 48 -26.77 4.78 -31.25
CA LEU A 48 -27.62 3.70 -30.74
C LEU A 48 -28.83 3.35 -31.64
N GLN A 49 -28.83 3.78 -32.91
CA GLN A 49 -30.04 3.76 -33.75
C GLN A 49 -29.88 3.20 -35.19
N LEU A 50 -28.82 2.44 -35.47
CA LEU A 50 -28.68 1.72 -36.74
C LEU A 50 -28.27 0.25 -36.56
N GLU A 51 -28.76 -0.57 -37.50
CA GLU A 51 -28.39 -1.97 -37.77
C GLU A 51 -28.70 -3.00 -36.67
N SER A 52 -30.00 -3.31 -36.57
CA SER A 52 -30.48 -4.65 -36.24
C SER A 52 -30.81 -5.42 -37.52
N GLU A 53 -30.04 -6.45 -37.89
CA GLU A 53 -30.52 -7.59 -38.70
C GLU A 53 -29.44 -8.71 -38.76
N PHE A 54 -29.88 -9.98 -38.61
CA PHE A 54 -29.08 -11.23 -38.56
C PHE A 54 -28.06 -11.35 -37.39
N ASP A 55 -27.87 -12.48 -36.72
CA ASP A 55 -28.46 -13.84 -36.86
C ASP A 55 -29.12 -14.30 -35.54
N ASN A 56 -29.98 -15.32 -35.64
CA ASN A 56 -30.67 -15.90 -34.47
C ASN A 56 -29.80 -16.93 -33.74
N ASP A 57 -29.39 -16.61 -32.51
CA ASP A 57 -28.95 -17.57 -31.50
C ASP A 57 -29.46 -17.10 -30.12
N ASP A 58 -29.87 -18.03 -29.25
CA ASP A 58 -30.79 -17.77 -28.12
C ASP A 58 -30.14 -17.12 -26.86
N ASP A 59 -29.23 -16.14 -27.05
CA ASP A 59 -28.49 -15.43 -25.98
C ASP A 59 -29.19 -14.10 -25.62
N GLN A 60 -30.34 -14.17 -24.94
CA GLN A 60 -31.10 -12.97 -24.50
C GLN A 60 -30.19 -11.91 -23.88
N ALA A 61 -30.23 -10.70 -24.43
CA ALA A 61 -29.44 -9.57 -23.96
C ALA A 61 -29.80 -9.27 -22.48
N PHE A 62 -28.90 -9.65 -21.56
CA PHE A 62 -29.06 -9.36 -20.14
C PHE A 62 -28.85 -7.86 -19.93
N GLU A 63 -29.94 -7.12 -20.02
CA GLU A 63 -30.00 -5.68 -19.82
C GLU A 63 -29.52 -5.35 -18.39
N TRP A 64 -28.37 -4.69 -18.32
CA TRP A 64 -27.81 -4.25 -17.04
C TRP A 64 -28.36 -2.86 -16.75
N PRO A 65 -29.00 -2.63 -15.58
CA PRO A 65 -29.29 -1.27 -15.15
C PRO A 65 -27.99 -0.48 -15.05
N GLU A 66 -28.11 0.81 -15.35
CA GLU A 66 -27.03 1.77 -15.20
C GLU A 66 -26.49 1.80 -13.76
N PRO A 67 -25.23 2.23 -13.54
CA PRO A 67 -24.78 2.54 -12.19
C PRO A 67 -25.76 3.52 -11.53
N PRO A 68 -26.13 3.32 -10.24
CA PRO A 68 -27.04 4.24 -9.57
C PRO A 68 -26.46 5.65 -9.65
N PRO A 69 -27.25 6.65 -10.07
CA PRO A 69 -26.73 7.97 -10.44
C PRO A 69 -25.93 8.56 -9.28
N THR A 70 -24.71 9.02 -9.58
CA THR A 70 -23.95 9.82 -8.63
C THR A 70 -24.77 11.04 -8.27
N LEU A 71 -25.09 11.20 -6.97
CA LEU A 71 -25.75 12.39 -6.44
C LEU A 71 -24.83 13.61 -6.60
N LEU A 72 -24.91 14.23 -7.77
CA LEU A 72 -24.11 15.36 -8.26
C LEU A 72 -24.94 16.29 -9.17
N SER A 73 -26.24 16.45 -8.86
CA SER A 73 -27.08 17.52 -9.42
C SER A 73 -28.37 17.71 -8.60
N SER A 74 -28.26 18.39 -7.47
CA SER A 74 -29.38 19.17 -6.90
C SER A 74 -28.95 20.63 -6.89
N SER A 75 -29.83 21.52 -7.35
CA SER A 75 -29.50 22.92 -7.67
C SER A 75 -28.96 23.73 -6.49
N SER A 76 -28.10 24.70 -6.81
CA SER A 76 -27.65 25.73 -5.87
C SER A 76 -28.76 26.79 -5.72
N SER A 77 -29.82 26.47 -4.98
CA SER A 77 -30.98 27.35 -4.78
C SER A 77 -31.57 27.35 -3.37
N ASP A 78 -31.36 26.32 -2.55
CA ASP A 78 -32.17 26.07 -1.34
C ASP A 78 -31.34 25.94 -0.04
N ILE A 79 -30.36 26.84 0.16
CA ILE A 79 -29.62 26.97 1.43
C ILE A 79 -29.43 28.45 1.82
N GLU A 80 -30.53 29.20 1.94
CA GLU A 80 -30.57 30.52 2.59
C GLU A 80 -31.71 30.63 3.63
N GLU A 81 -31.81 29.65 4.52
CA GLU A 81 -32.47 29.84 5.83
C GLU A 81 -31.81 28.93 6.88
N LEU A 82 -32.03 29.22 8.18
CA LEU A 82 -31.39 28.55 9.34
C LEU A 82 -29.88 28.82 9.55
N ALA A 83 -29.34 29.90 8.98
CA ALA A 83 -27.96 30.36 9.21
C ALA A 83 -27.83 31.62 10.10
N ASP A 84 -28.89 32.04 10.81
CA ASP A 84 -28.84 33.19 11.74
C ASP A 84 -29.29 32.83 13.17
N SER A 85 -28.31 32.55 14.02
CA SER A 85 -28.42 32.64 15.48
C SER A 85 -27.03 32.53 16.13
N GLN A 86 -26.71 33.47 17.02
CA GLN A 86 -25.53 33.47 17.90
C GLN A 86 -24.17 33.72 17.23
N GLN A 87 -24.01 34.91 16.63
CA GLN A 87 -22.75 35.63 16.88
C GLN A 87 -22.65 35.96 18.38
N VAL A 88 -21.48 35.73 19.00
CA VAL A 88 -21.06 36.41 20.23
C VAL A 88 -19.62 36.86 20.03
N VAL A 89 -19.38 38.15 20.29
CA VAL A 89 -18.12 38.83 19.97
C VAL A 89 -16.97 38.38 20.87
N LEU A 90 -15.79 38.16 20.28
CA LEU A 90 -14.53 38.06 21.00
C LEU A 90 -14.13 39.44 21.56
N SER A 91 -14.23 39.62 22.88
CA SER A 91 -13.53 40.70 23.59
C SER A 91 -12.35 40.12 24.38
N THR A 92 -11.19 40.76 24.26
CA THR A 92 -9.95 40.34 24.90
C THR A 92 -9.80 40.99 26.28
N THR A 93 -9.59 40.17 27.32
CA THR A 93 -9.04 40.65 28.60
C THR A 93 -8.12 39.59 29.19
N SER A 94 -6.87 39.95 29.46
CA SER A 94 -5.83 39.06 29.95
C SER A 94 -5.83 38.97 31.48
N PHE A 95 -5.99 37.76 32.02
CA PHE A 95 -5.60 37.46 33.41
C PHE A 95 -4.98 36.07 33.50
N ASN A 96 -3.80 36.01 34.14
CA ASN A 96 -3.16 34.76 34.53
C ASN A 96 -3.95 34.09 35.67
N ASN A 97 -4.00 32.76 35.66
CA ASN A 97 -3.65 31.93 36.82
C ASN A 97 -3.60 30.44 36.44
N GLY A 98 -2.92 29.63 37.27
CA GLY A 98 -2.79 28.19 37.09
C GLY A 98 -4.02 27.37 37.52
N ASP A 99 -3.82 26.07 37.69
CA ASP A 99 -4.74 25.12 38.36
C ASP A 99 -6.11 24.86 37.71
N ALA A 100 -6.11 24.59 36.39
CA ALA A 100 -7.32 24.17 35.65
C ALA A 100 -7.25 22.77 34.98
N GLN A 101 -6.15 22.02 35.08
CA GLN A 101 -5.92 20.83 34.24
C GLN A 101 -6.43 19.47 34.77
N GLU A 102 -7.45 19.42 35.65
CA GLU A 102 -8.02 18.13 36.14
C GLU A 102 -9.56 17.99 36.14
N LYS A 103 -10.26 18.41 35.08
CA LYS A 103 -11.75 18.31 35.02
C LYS A 103 -12.38 17.75 33.73
N SER A 104 -11.87 16.62 33.20
CA SER A 104 -12.63 15.84 32.18
C SER A 104 -12.42 14.31 32.19
N LYS A 105 -12.40 13.67 33.37
CA LYS A 105 -12.52 12.20 33.49
C LYS A 105 -13.93 11.83 33.94
N LYS A 106 -14.78 11.32 33.03
CA LYS A 106 -16.12 10.78 33.37
C LYS A 106 -16.00 9.65 34.40
N CYS A 107 -16.21 9.97 35.68
CA CYS A 107 -15.93 9.08 36.79
C CYS A 107 -16.81 7.82 36.74
N LYS A 108 -16.19 6.64 36.63
CA LYS A 108 -16.89 5.36 36.53
C LYS A 108 -17.54 5.02 37.87
N ARG A 109 -18.87 5.21 37.97
CA ARG A 109 -19.71 4.95 39.16
C ARG A 109 -19.26 3.68 39.91
N ARG A 110 -18.77 3.85 41.16
CA ARG A 110 -18.13 2.79 41.98
C ARG A 110 -18.97 1.52 42.02
N GLN A 111 -18.31 0.39 41.76
CA GLN A 111 -18.93 -0.94 41.74
C GLN A 111 -18.47 -1.75 42.94
N TRP A 112 -19.41 -2.03 43.83
CA TRP A 112 -19.19 -2.72 45.10
C TRP A 112 -19.18 -4.24 44.91
N SER A 113 -18.15 -4.90 45.44
CA SER A 113 -18.02 -6.36 45.56
C SER A 113 -19.07 -6.94 46.52
N THR A 114 -18.99 -8.23 46.84
CA THR A 114 -19.90 -8.86 47.82
C THR A 114 -19.37 -8.70 49.23
N LEU A 115 -18.03 -8.80 49.38
CA LEU A 115 -17.33 -8.54 50.64
C LEU A 115 -17.60 -7.12 51.15
N GLU A 116 -17.31 -6.07 50.36
CA GLU A 116 -17.53 -4.66 50.77
C GLU A 116 -18.97 -4.37 51.23
N LYS A 117 -19.97 -5.08 50.70
CA LYS A 117 -21.38 -4.94 51.09
C LYS A 117 -21.66 -5.63 52.42
N LEU A 118 -21.11 -6.83 52.63
CA LEU A 118 -21.22 -7.55 53.89
C LEU A 118 -20.46 -6.80 55.00
N ASP A 119 -19.30 -6.22 54.71
CA ASP A 119 -18.54 -5.36 55.64
C ASP A 119 -19.33 -4.10 56.03
N ALA A 120 -20.06 -3.51 55.07
CA ALA A 120 -20.94 -2.38 55.33
C ALA A 120 -22.18 -2.77 56.15
N ILE A 121 -22.72 -3.98 55.96
CA ILE A 121 -23.80 -4.52 56.78
C ILE A 121 -23.30 -4.85 58.20
N ALA A 122 -22.14 -5.50 58.36
CA ALA A 122 -21.57 -5.82 59.66
C ALA A 122 -21.20 -4.57 60.48
N LEU A 123 -20.78 -3.48 59.81
CA LEU A 123 -20.62 -2.18 60.44
C LEU A 123 -21.97 -1.55 60.82
N PHE A 124 -23.01 -1.69 60.00
CA PHE A 124 -24.36 -1.24 60.35
C PHE A 124 -24.91 -2.02 61.56
N ASP A 125 -24.74 -3.34 61.59
CA ASP A 125 -25.20 -4.20 62.69
C ASP A 125 -24.58 -3.76 64.04
N LYS A 126 -23.33 -3.25 64.03
CA LYS A 126 -22.65 -2.67 65.21
C LYS A 126 -23.08 -1.23 65.53
N ASN A 127 -23.09 -0.34 64.55
CA ASN A 127 -23.29 1.10 64.76
C ASN A 127 -24.77 1.54 64.81
N GLN A 128 -25.70 0.71 64.31
CA GLN A 128 -27.14 0.92 64.08
C GLN A 128 -27.57 2.19 63.31
N SER A 129 -26.67 3.14 63.04
CA SER A 129 -26.92 4.35 62.25
C SER A 129 -26.60 4.11 60.77
N LYS A 130 -27.66 4.08 59.96
CA LYS A 130 -27.58 3.95 58.49
C LYS A 130 -26.83 5.12 57.84
N ARG A 131 -26.88 6.33 58.43
CA ARG A 131 -26.18 7.53 57.91
C ARG A 131 -24.69 7.51 58.26
N LYS A 132 -24.32 7.20 59.52
CA LYS A 132 -22.92 7.06 59.95
C LYS A 132 -22.19 5.98 59.13
N THR A 133 -22.79 4.79 59.05
CA THR A 133 -22.24 3.63 58.33
C THR A 133 -22.04 3.92 56.83
N ALA A 134 -23.00 4.59 56.19
CA ALA A 134 -22.92 4.92 54.77
C ALA A 134 -21.76 5.90 54.48
N ASN A 135 -21.63 6.95 55.30
CA ASN A 135 -20.50 7.88 55.22
C ASN A 135 -19.17 7.16 55.43
N GLU A 136 -19.05 6.35 56.49
CA GLU A 136 -17.80 5.66 56.88
C GLU A 136 -17.29 4.67 55.82
N LYS A 137 -18.20 3.99 55.09
CA LYS A 137 -17.81 3.11 53.96
C LYS A 137 -17.72 3.85 52.62
N GLY A 138 -18.18 5.10 52.53
CA GLY A 138 -18.28 5.87 51.28
C GLY A 138 -19.36 5.36 50.31
N CYS A 139 -20.49 4.85 50.82
CA CYS A 139 -21.65 4.44 50.03
C CYS A 139 -22.85 5.37 50.27
N THR A 140 -23.92 5.28 49.46
CA THR A 140 -25.14 6.04 49.75
C THR A 140 -26.04 5.28 50.74
N PRO A 141 -26.80 5.97 51.61
CA PRO A 141 -27.77 5.31 52.50
C PRO A 141 -28.80 4.45 51.76
N ALA A 142 -29.14 4.79 50.50
CA ALA A 142 -30.00 3.99 49.65
C ALA A 142 -29.34 2.68 49.18
N GLN A 143 -28.04 2.69 48.89
CA GLN A 143 -27.27 1.47 48.60
C GLN A 143 -27.21 0.57 49.83
N LEU A 144 -26.88 1.12 51.01
CA LEU A 144 -26.83 0.35 52.26
C LEU A 144 -28.19 -0.29 52.61
N ARG A 145 -29.31 0.44 52.49
CA ARG A 145 -30.66 -0.11 52.67
C ARG A 145 -30.94 -1.31 51.75
N ASN A 146 -30.58 -1.21 50.47
CA ASN A 146 -30.76 -2.28 49.49
C ASN A 146 -29.91 -3.51 49.82
N TRP A 147 -28.67 -3.32 50.30
CA TRP A 147 -27.80 -4.42 50.71
C TRP A 147 -28.30 -5.12 51.98
N ILE A 148 -28.77 -4.36 52.99
CA ILE A 148 -29.39 -4.92 54.20
C ILE A 148 -30.62 -5.76 53.84
N HIS A 149 -31.51 -5.25 52.98
CA HIS A 149 -32.67 -6.00 52.50
C HIS A 149 -32.30 -7.29 51.74
N ASN A 150 -31.12 -7.33 51.12
CA ASN A 150 -30.59 -8.50 50.41
C ASN A 150 -29.54 -9.30 51.20
N LYS A 151 -29.43 -9.13 52.53
CA LYS A 151 -28.37 -9.71 53.39
C LYS A 151 -28.21 -11.22 53.16
N GLU A 152 -29.30 -11.99 53.17
CA GLU A 152 -29.27 -13.43 52.90
C GLU A 152 -28.74 -13.78 51.51
N ASN A 153 -29.18 -13.08 50.46
CA ASN A 153 -28.80 -13.38 49.09
C ASN A 153 -27.33 -13.01 48.83
N LEU A 154 -26.81 -11.98 49.52
CA LEU A 154 -25.39 -11.66 49.57
C LEU A 154 -24.59 -12.75 50.30
N LEU A 155 -25.09 -13.28 51.44
CA LEU A 155 -24.45 -14.38 52.17
C LEU A 155 -24.45 -15.70 51.37
N LYS A 156 -25.57 -16.08 50.76
CA LYS A 156 -25.70 -17.23 49.85
C LYS A 156 -24.70 -17.13 48.69
N MET A 157 -24.58 -15.94 48.07
CA MET A 157 -23.61 -15.68 47.00
C MET A 157 -22.15 -15.66 47.49
N TYR A 158 -21.88 -15.21 48.72
CA TYR A 158 -20.54 -15.13 49.30
C TYR A 158 -19.93 -16.52 49.54
N LYS A 159 -20.74 -17.48 50.01
CA LYS A 159 -20.32 -18.88 50.26
C LYS A 159 -19.79 -19.61 49.01
N ASN A 160 -20.15 -19.17 47.81
CA ASN A 160 -19.70 -19.80 46.57
C ASN A 160 -18.23 -19.47 46.24
N LYS A 161 -17.52 -20.36 45.54
CA LYS A 161 -16.11 -20.18 45.15
C LYS A 161 -15.94 -18.89 44.31
N LYS A 162 -15.06 -17.98 44.75
CA LYS A 162 -14.88 -16.58 44.23
C LYS A 162 -16.06 -15.61 44.51
N GLY A 163 -17.05 -16.00 45.31
CA GLY A 163 -18.27 -15.25 45.62
C GLY A 163 -18.04 -13.83 46.14
N GLY A 164 -17.13 -13.66 47.10
CA GLY A 164 -16.74 -12.35 47.65
C GLY A 164 -16.39 -11.27 46.60
N LYS A 165 -15.80 -11.67 45.46
CA LYS A 165 -15.41 -10.76 44.36
C LYS A 165 -16.55 -10.47 43.36
N ARG A 166 -17.71 -11.14 43.44
CA ARG A 166 -18.89 -10.84 42.60
C ARG A 166 -19.43 -9.45 42.96
N LYS A 167 -19.93 -8.70 41.96
CA LYS A 167 -20.42 -7.31 42.13
C LYS A 167 -21.94 -7.15 42.06
N ARG A 168 -22.64 -8.17 41.54
CA ARG A 168 -24.10 -8.23 41.36
C ARG A 168 -24.60 -9.60 41.80
N LEU A 169 -25.82 -9.65 42.32
CA LEU A 169 -26.55 -10.88 42.59
C LEU A 169 -26.82 -11.67 41.30
N GLU A 170 -27.13 -12.96 41.46
CA GLU A 170 -27.67 -13.81 40.40
C GLU A 170 -28.86 -13.11 39.71
N GLY A 171 -28.96 -13.20 38.38
CA GLY A 171 -30.01 -12.53 37.59
C GLY A 171 -29.98 -10.99 37.54
N GLY A 172 -29.31 -10.31 38.48
CA GLY A 172 -29.25 -8.84 38.64
C GLY A 172 -28.38 -8.09 37.62
N GLY A 173 -28.21 -8.63 36.41
CA GLY A 173 -27.64 -7.94 35.26
C GLY A 173 -28.71 -7.25 34.40
N LYS A 174 -28.30 -6.38 33.46
CA LYS A 174 -29.23 -5.97 32.39
C LYS A 174 -29.57 -7.22 31.58
N LYS A 175 -30.87 -7.54 31.49
CA LYS A 175 -31.38 -8.66 30.69
C LYS A 175 -31.01 -8.49 29.21
N VAL A 176 -30.94 -9.60 28.49
CA VAL A 176 -30.73 -9.58 27.03
C VAL A 176 -31.96 -8.98 26.36
N VAL A 177 -31.74 -7.97 25.51
CA VAL A 177 -32.78 -7.44 24.60
C VAL A 177 -32.82 -8.39 23.39
N TYR A 178 -34.01 -8.84 22.99
CA TYR A 178 -34.21 -9.87 21.95
C TYR A 178 -33.53 -11.21 22.34
N ALA A 179 -33.99 -11.82 23.44
CA ALA A 179 -33.42 -13.07 23.97
C ALA A 179 -33.78 -14.30 23.13
N ASP A 180 -34.94 -14.28 22.51
CA ASP A 180 -35.42 -15.20 21.47
C ASP A 180 -34.57 -15.12 20.19
N LEU A 181 -34.29 -13.91 19.70
CA LEU A 181 -33.36 -13.67 18.59
C LEU A 181 -31.95 -14.18 18.92
N ASP A 182 -31.47 -13.96 20.14
CA ASP A 182 -30.19 -14.47 20.63
C ASP A 182 -30.15 -16.01 20.56
N SER A 183 -31.13 -16.69 21.17
CA SER A 183 -31.23 -18.15 21.14
C SER A 183 -31.31 -18.68 19.71
N ARG A 184 -32.17 -18.12 18.87
CA ARG A 184 -32.38 -18.60 17.49
C ARG A 184 -31.16 -18.36 16.59
N LEU A 185 -30.50 -17.21 16.72
CA LEU A 185 -29.26 -16.89 15.98
C LEU A 185 -28.08 -17.76 16.44
N PHE A 186 -28.02 -18.14 17.72
CA PHE A 186 -27.00 -19.07 18.22
C PHE A 186 -27.25 -20.51 17.75
N THR A 187 -28.50 -20.98 17.69
CA THR A 187 -28.85 -22.27 17.07
C THR A 187 -28.46 -22.31 15.59
N TRP A 188 -28.76 -21.25 14.83
CA TRP A 188 -28.29 -21.11 13.45
C TRP A 188 -26.76 -21.14 13.34
N TYR A 189 -26.06 -20.43 14.23
CA TYR A 189 -24.59 -20.47 14.24
C TYR A 189 -24.06 -21.89 14.49
N ARG A 190 -24.68 -22.65 15.41
CA ARG A 190 -24.26 -24.01 15.74
C ARG A 190 -24.48 -25.01 14.60
N SER A 191 -25.57 -24.91 13.84
CA SER A 191 -25.80 -25.78 12.67
C SER A 191 -24.89 -25.47 11.47
N ARG A 192 -24.15 -24.35 11.50
CA ARG A 192 -23.06 -24.03 10.55
C ARG A 192 -21.68 -24.48 11.03
N ARG A 193 -21.59 -25.11 12.19
CA ARG A 193 -20.33 -25.49 12.88
C ARG A 193 -20.24 -26.99 13.20
N THR A 194 -21.29 -27.73 12.88
CA THR A 194 -21.51 -29.16 13.18
C THR A 194 -22.38 -29.68 12.04
N ASP A 195 -22.08 -30.83 11.45
CA ASP A 195 -23.05 -31.50 10.58
C ASP A 195 -24.23 -31.96 11.47
N PRO A 196 -25.50 -31.65 11.14
CA PRO A 196 -26.64 -32.09 11.93
C PRO A 196 -26.82 -33.61 11.99
N ASN A 197 -26.10 -34.39 11.16
CA ASN A 197 -26.13 -35.85 11.14
C ASN A 197 -24.93 -36.50 11.86
N ASP A 198 -23.92 -35.74 12.29
CA ASP A 198 -22.71 -36.29 12.94
C ASP A 198 -22.99 -36.67 14.40
N GLN A 199 -23.24 -37.96 14.64
CA GLN A 199 -23.40 -38.55 15.96
C GLN A 199 -22.07 -39.06 16.57
N SER A 200 -20.94 -38.95 15.88
CA SER A 200 -19.68 -39.61 16.24
C SER A 200 -18.52 -38.61 16.42
N ARG A 201 -18.30 -38.19 17.68
CA ARG A 201 -17.17 -37.34 18.10
C ARG A 201 -15.78 -38.01 17.97
N ALA A 202 -15.35 -38.30 16.76
CA ALA A 202 -14.03 -38.87 16.44
C ALA A 202 -13.46 -38.48 15.07
N ALA A 203 -14.18 -37.72 14.23
CA ALA A 203 -13.67 -37.26 12.93
C ALA A 203 -12.79 -35.99 13.08
N PRO A 204 -11.53 -35.98 12.59
CA PRO A 204 -10.72 -34.76 12.55
C PRO A 204 -11.17 -33.78 11.43
N ASP A 205 -11.79 -34.29 10.37
CA ASP A 205 -12.18 -33.55 9.16
C ASP A 205 -13.63 -33.02 9.19
N ILE A 206 -14.09 -32.52 10.35
CA ILE A 206 -15.42 -31.89 10.45
C ILE A 206 -15.42 -30.56 9.67
N GLN A 207 -16.04 -30.57 8.49
CA GLN A 207 -16.05 -29.47 7.51
C GLN A 207 -16.96 -28.32 7.96
N ARG A 208 -16.41 -27.43 8.80
CA ARG A 208 -17.11 -26.25 9.35
C ARG A 208 -17.38 -25.20 8.27
N GLU A 209 -18.55 -24.58 8.29
CA GLU A 209 -18.81 -23.40 7.45
C GLU A 209 -18.15 -22.15 8.04
N ARG A 210 -17.72 -21.25 7.15
CA ARG A 210 -17.11 -19.97 7.53
C ARG A 210 -18.15 -18.89 7.78
N VAL A 211 -18.65 -18.82 9.01
CA VAL A 211 -19.45 -17.67 9.49
C VAL A 211 -18.54 -16.48 9.81
N THR A 212 -18.95 -15.29 9.39
CA THR A 212 -18.28 -14.00 9.70
C THR A 212 -19.26 -13.04 10.39
N LEU A 213 -18.78 -11.88 10.85
CA LEU A 213 -19.67 -10.87 11.46
C LEU A 213 -20.75 -10.40 10.47
N ARG A 214 -20.41 -10.21 9.19
CA ARG A 214 -21.34 -9.73 8.16
C ARG A 214 -22.45 -10.74 7.89
N HIS A 215 -22.10 -12.03 7.77
CA HIS A 215 -23.10 -13.11 7.64
C HIS A 215 -23.98 -13.23 8.88
N LEU A 216 -23.39 -13.21 10.08
CA LEU A 216 -24.11 -13.26 11.36
C LEU A 216 -25.07 -12.06 11.53
N GLU A 217 -24.66 -10.87 11.08
CA GLU A 217 -25.51 -9.67 11.09
C GLU A 217 -26.64 -9.73 10.06
N LYS A 218 -26.38 -10.17 8.83
CA LYS A 218 -27.42 -10.28 7.78
C LYS A 218 -28.48 -11.32 8.18
N GLU A 219 -28.05 -12.47 8.70
CA GLU A 219 -28.97 -13.47 9.24
C GLU A 219 -29.70 -12.96 10.49
N GLY A 220 -29.02 -12.31 11.44
CA GLY A 220 -29.69 -11.76 12.61
C GLY A 220 -30.72 -10.67 12.29
N ARG A 221 -30.51 -9.87 11.23
CA ARG A 221 -31.52 -8.93 10.72
C ARG A 221 -32.72 -9.66 10.08
N ARG A 222 -32.49 -10.75 9.35
CA ARG A 222 -33.55 -11.64 8.83
C ARG A 222 -34.38 -12.24 9.97
N ILE A 223 -33.73 -12.87 10.94
CA ILE A 223 -34.38 -13.46 12.11
C ILE A 223 -35.12 -12.40 12.94
N ALA A 224 -34.56 -11.20 13.11
CA ALA A 224 -35.23 -10.10 13.81
C ALA A 224 -36.54 -9.71 13.11
N LYS A 225 -36.54 -9.57 11.77
CA LYS A 225 -37.75 -9.26 10.99
C LYS A 225 -38.83 -10.33 11.17
N GLU A 226 -38.45 -11.61 11.14
CA GLU A 226 -39.39 -12.74 11.34
C GLU A 226 -39.94 -12.85 12.76
N LEU A 227 -39.24 -12.29 13.75
CA LEU A 227 -39.69 -12.18 15.15
C LEU A 227 -40.37 -10.83 15.45
N ASN A 228 -40.63 -10.00 14.42
CA ASN A 228 -41.16 -8.64 14.53
C ASN A 228 -40.34 -7.69 15.43
N HIS A 229 -39.03 -7.95 15.58
CA HIS A 229 -38.10 -7.08 16.30
C HIS A 229 -37.47 -6.02 15.40
N SER A 230 -37.19 -4.85 15.98
CA SER A 230 -36.34 -3.84 15.36
C SER A 230 -34.95 -4.40 15.06
N SER A 231 -34.37 -4.06 13.90
CA SER A 231 -33.03 -4.52 13.52
C SER A 231 -31.98 -4.13 14.58
N PRO A 232 -31.23 -5.09 15.17
CA PRO A 232 -30.22 -4.75 16.16
C PRO A 232 -29.04 -4.00 15.54
N VAL A 233 -28.51 -3.00 16.25
CA VAL A 233 -27.23 -2.35 15.91
C VAL A 233 -26.04 -3.29 16.10
N SER A 234 -24.96 -3.13 15.33
CA SER A 234 -23.74 -3.98 15.40
C SER A 234 -23.17 -4.18 16.82
N SER A 235 -23.34 -3.20 17.71
CA SER A 235 -22.92 -3.35 19.11
C SER A 235 -23.68 -4.45 19.87
N TRP A 236 -24.91 -4.79 19.46
CA TRP A 236 -25.66 -5.95 19.98
C TRP A 236 -25.01 -7.27 19.58
N TYR A 237 -24.57 -7.40 18.33
CA TYR A 237 -23.88 -8.58 17.80
C TYR A 237 -22.52 -8.80 18.44
N LEU A 238 -21.72 -7.73 18.60
CA LEU A 238 -20.45 -7.81 19.34
C LEU A 238 -20.66 -8.24 20.81
N ARG A 239 -21.81 -7.89 21.41
CA ARG A 239 -22.21 -8.42 22.73
C ARG A 239 -22.76 -9.85 22.65
N PHE A 240 -23.44 -10.25 21.58
CA PHE A 240 -23.95 -11.63 21.36
C PHE A 240 -22.79 -12.63 21.33
N LEU A 241 -21.72 -12.31 20.59
CA LEU A 241 -20.50 -13.11 20.55
C LEU A 241 -19.99 -13.39 21.97
N LYS A 242 -19.83 -12.33 22.77
CA LYS A 242 -19.37 -12.43 24.16
C LYS A 242 -20.34 -13.16 25.10
N ARG A 243 -21.66 -13.18 24.82
CA ARG A 243 -22.64 -13.94 25.62
C ARG A 243 -22.51 -15.45 25.35
N ASN A 244 -22.33 -15.82 24.09
CA ASN A 244 -22.36 -17.21 23.63
C ASN A 244 -20.97 -17.88 23.50
N GLY A 245 -19.94 -17.32 24.16
CA GLY A 245 -18.59 -17.89 24.16
C GLY A 245 -17.84 -17.76 22.83
N LEU A 246 -18.27 -16.85 21.95
CA LEU A 246 -17.73 -16.64 20.60
C LEU A 246 -16.87 -15.38 20.52
N SER A 247 -16.05 -15.31 19.46
CA SER A 247 -15.10 -14.22 19.23
C SER A 247 -14.78 -14.05 17.74
N LEU A 248 -14.33 -12.86 17.35
CA LEU A 248 -13.84 -12.58 15.99
C LEU A 248 -12.33 -12.86 15.95
N GLN A 249 -11.97 -13.94 15.27
CA GLN A 249 -10.59 -14.43 15.21
C GLN A 249 -10.04 -14.32 13.77
N ARG A 250 -8.71 -14.34 13.62
CA ARG A 250 -8.01 -14.42 12.32
C ARG A 250 -7.37 -15.81 12.20
N PRO A 251 -7.22 -16.37 10.97
CA PRO A 251 -6.27 -17.46 10.73
C PRO A 251 -4.90 -17.15 11.36
N LYS A 252 -4.27 -18.16 11.97
CA LYS A 252 -2.86 -18.06 12.37
C LYS A 252 -2.04 -17.89 11.09
N ARG A 253 -1.19 -16.86 11.04
CA ARG A 253 -0.06 -16.80 10.08
C ARG A 253 1.15 -17.44 10.76
N GLN A 254 2.11 -17.89 9.95
CA GLN A 254 3.41 -18.41 10.42
C GLN A 254 4.22 -17.34 11.15
N ASP A 255 5.34 -17.78 11.69
CA ASP A 255 6.10 -17.13 12.76
C ASP A 255 6.56 -15.71 12.42
N LYS A 256 6.63 -14.90 13.47
CA LYS A 256 7.08 -13.51 13.35
C LYS A 256 8.60 -13.48 13.45
N VAL A 257 9.21 -12.84 12.46
CA VAL A 257 10.56 -12.27 12.59
C VAL A 257 10.61 -11.43 13.89
N PRO A 258 11.66 -11.57 14.73
CA PRO A 258 11.85 -10.74 15.92
C PRO A 258 11.75 -9.24 15.63
N LEU A 259 11.22 -8.46 16.57
CA LEU A 259 10.94 -7.03 16.32
C LEU A 259 12.23 -6.25 16.00
N ASP A 260 13.33 -6.61 16.64
CA ASP A 260 14.62 -5.92 16.53
C ASP A 260 15.30 -6.23 15.18
N GLU A 261 15.08 -7.44 14.63
CA GLU A 261 15.47 -7.79 13.26
C GLU A 261 14.60 -7.05 12.23
N VAL A 262 13.29 -6.91 12.47
CA VAL A 262 12.41 -6.07 11.65
C VAL A 262 12.85 -4.61 11.68
N HIS A 263 13.27 -4.08 12.84
CA HIS A 263 13.82 -2.72 12.95
C HIS A 263 15.11 -2.56 12.13
N ARG A 264 16.04 -3.53 12.20
CA ARG A 264 17.27 -3.55 11.39
C ARG A 264 16.97 -3.54 9.89
N LEU A 265 16.08 -4.43 9.43
CA LEU A 265 15.68 -4.54 8.03
C LEU A 265 14.94 -3.28 7.54
N ALA A 266 14.08 -2.69 8.38
CA ALA A 266 13.42 -1.42 8.08
C ALA A 266 14.43 -0.27 7.94
N ASN A 267 15.42 -0.19 8.83
CA ASN A 267 16.48 0.81 8.73
C ASN A 267 17.22 0.70 7.39
N SER A 268 17.71 -0.49 7.01
CA SER A 268 18.38 -0.69 5.72
C SER A 268 17.52 -0.31 4.51
N PHE A 269 16.20 -0.53 4.58
CA PHE A 269 15.24 -0.11 3.55
C PHE A 269 15.10 1.41 3.45
N TYR A 270 14.95 2.14 4.56
CA TYR A 270 14.87 3.61 4.55
C TYR A 270 16.21 4.26 4.20
N MET A 271 17.34 3.70 4.65
CA MET A 271 18.70 4.08 4.23
C MET A 271 18.86 3.95 2.71
N PHE A 272 18.37 2.86 2.10
CA PHE A 272 18.37 2.69 0.65
C PHE A 272 17.52 3.77 -0.05
N ASN A 273 16.29 4.03 0.42
CA ASN A 273 15.42 5.06 -0.18
C ASN A 273 16.06 6.47 -0.11
N ARG A 274 16.69 6.82 1.02
CA ARG A 274 17.38 8.11 1.19
C ARG A 274 18.63 8.21 0.30
N ARG A 275 19.46 7.16 0.19
CA ARG A 275 20.60 7.11 -0.74
C ARG A 275 20.18 7.15 -2.21
N ALA A 276 19.11 6.44 -2.58
CA ALA A 276 18.56 6.52 -3.94
C ALA A 276 18.05 7.92 -4.29
N SER A 277 17.62 8.70 -3.29
CA SER A 277 17.14 10.07 -3.50
C SER A 277 18.23 11.14 -3.69
N SER A 278 19.50 10.82 -3.43
CA SER A 278 20.61 11.76 -3.64
C SER A 278 21.27 11.67 -5.02
N TRP A 279 20.78 10.83 -5.94
CA TRP A 279 21.35 10.72 -7.29
C TRP A 279 21.00 11.90 -8.22
N SER A 280 20.06 12.77 -7.82
CA SER A 280 19.51 13.82 -8.68
C SER A 280 19.31 15.14 -7.93
N ILE A 281 18.92 16.16 -8.68
CA ILE A 281 18.53 17.47 -8.15
C ILE A 281 17.46 17.30 -7.07
N ARG A 282 17.73 17.83 -5.87
CA ARG A 282 16.81 17.78 -4.73
C ARG A 282 15.55 18.59 -5.03
N ARG A 283 14.41 17.91 -5.13
CA ARG A 283 13.07 18.48 -5.42
C ARG A 283 12.18 18.56 -4.18
N GLY A 284 12.58 17.94 -3.06
CA GLY A 284 11.89 18.07 -1.77
C GLY A 284 12.67 17.47 -0.59
N PRO A 285 12.04 17.32 0.59
CA PRO A 285 12.64 16.67 1.76
C PRO A 285 13.03 15.21 1.49
N MET A 286 12.24 14.54 0.66
CA MET A 286 12.50 13.19 0.12
C MET A 286 13.64 13.13 -0.91
N GLY A 287 14.44 14.19 -1.10
CA GLY A 287 15.54 14.24 -2.06
C GLY A 287 15.04 14.50 -3.48
N ALA A 288 15.44 13.66 -4.44
CA ALA A 288 15.03 13.72 -5.85
C ALA A 288 13.52 13.49 -6.08
N PHE A 289 12.83 12.81 -5.16
CA PHE A 289 11.43 12.42 -5.30
C PHE A 289 10.49 13.39 -4.57
N ILE A 290 9.35 13.69 -5.18
CA ILE A 290 8.18 14.31 -4.52
C ILE A 290 7.07 13.26 -4.34
N PRO A 291 6.03 13.48 -3.52
CA PRO A 291 4.99 12.47 -3.27
C PRO A 291 4.30 11.89 -4.52
N GLU A 292 4.22 12.67 -5.61
CA GLU A 292 3.72 12.27 -6.93
C GLU A 292 4.64 11.31 -7.70
N ASP A 293 5.90 11.15 -7.28
CA ASP A 293 6.91 10.30 -7.91
C ASP A 293 7.19 9.01 -7.14
N ILE A 294 6.63 8.89 -5.93
CA ILE A 294 6.76 7.71 -5.07
C ILE A 294 5.49 6.88 -5.20
N CYS A 295 5.62 5.65 -5.70
CA CYS A 295 4.50 4.73 -5.83
C CYS A 295 4.72 3.42 -5.09
N ASN A 296 3.63 2.82 -4.64
CA ASN A 296 3.61 1.51 -4.00
C ASN A 296 2.72 0.55 -4.79
N MET A 297 3.23 -0.64 -5.10
CA MET A 297 2.56 -1.68 -5.88
C MET A 297 2.51 -3.00 -5.11
N ASP A 298 1.36 -3.68 -5.16
CA ASP A 298 1.09 -4.94 -4.48
C ASP A 298 -0.08 -5.69 -5.13
N GLU A 299 -0.09 -7.03 -4.99
CA GLU A 299 -1.22 -7.86 -5.35
C GLU A 299 -2.04 -8.35 -4.16
N SER A 300 -3.31 -8.64 -4.41
CA SER A 300 -4.17 -9.33 -3.45
C SER A 300 -5.15 -10.29 -4.14
N PRO A 301 -5.32 -11.53 -3.63
CA PRO A 301 -6.36 -12.43 -4.11
C PRO A 301 -7.76 -11.90 -3.73
N LEU A 302 -8.67 -11.90 -4.69
CA LEU A 302 -10.04 -11.40 -4.57
C LEU A 302 -10.99 -12.52 -5.02
N ALA A 303 -11.90 -12.97 -4.15
CA ALA A 303 -12.91 -13.95 -4.57
C ALA A 303 -13.92 -13.25 -5.47
N LEU A 304 -14.27 -13.82 -6.63
CA LEU A 304 -15.26 -13.19 -7.52
C LEU A 304 -16.60 -13.01 -6.81
N PHE A 305 -17.05 -14.07 -6.10
CA PHE A 305 -18.31 -14.11 -5.35
C PHE A 305 -18.11 -14.90 -4.05
N GLY A 306 -18.06 -14.19 -2.92
CA GLY A 306 -17.84 -14.76 -1.58
C GLY A 306 -17.23 -13.75 -0.61
N ASP A 307 -17.18 -14.12 0.67
CA ASP A 307 -16.80 -13.22 1.78
C ASP A 307 -15.29 -12.88 1.81
N GLN A 308 -14.97 -11.60 1.57
CA GLN A 308 -13.61 -11.08 1.52
C GLN A 308 -12.94 -10.85 2.91
N ALA A 309 -13.65 -11.05 4.02
CA ALA A 309 -13.16 -10.66 5.34
C ALA A 309 -11.85 -11.37 5.71
N LYS A 310 -10.97 -10.71 6.50
CA LYS A 310 -9.79 -11.34 7.12
C LYS A 310 -10.08 -12.03 8.47
N ARG A 311 -11.35 -12.16 8.90
CA ARG A 311 -11.78 -12.73 10.21
C ARG A 311 -12.99 -13.68 10.09
N SER A 312 -13.20 -14.57 11.06
CA SER A 312 -14.41 -15.39 11.22
C SER A 312 -14.90 -15.44 12.66
N VAL A 313 -16.17 -15.82 12.85
CA VAL A 313 -16.80 -16.01 14.17
C VAL A 313 -16.50 -17.44 14.64
N ASN A 314 -15.74 -17.55 15.73
CA ASN A 314 -15.32 -18.83 16.29
C ASN A 314 -15.50 -18.85 17.82
N ASP A 315 -15.75 -20.04 18.34
CA ASP A 315 -15.64 -20.37 19.76
C ASP A 315 -14.30 -19.89 20.35
N ILE A 316 -14.34 -19.32 21.55
CA ILE A 316 -13.14 -18.88 22.26
C ILE A 316 -12.30 -20.10 22.61
N GLY A 317 -11.05 -20.13 22.12
CA GLY A 317 -10.08 -21.21 22.36
C GLY A 317 -9.92 -22.21 21.21
N THR A 318 -10.77 -22.20 20.17
CA THR A 318 -10.57 -23.04 18.98
C THR A 318 -9.59 -22.42 17.99
N SER A 319 -8.89 -23.24 17.20
CA SER A 319 -8.09 -22.72 16.07
C SER A 319 -8.97 -22.28 14.89
N ASN A 320 -8.36 -21.54 13.96
CA ASN A 320 -9.02 -20.92 12.80
C ASN A 320 -8.84 -21.73 11.51
N GLU A 321 -8.37 -22.97 11.61
CA GLU A 321 -8.41 -23.96 10.53
C GLU A 321 -9.87 -24.34 10.22
N ILE A 322 -10.53 -23.46 9.48
CA ILE A 322 -11.73 -23.75 8.73
C ILE A 322 -11.25 -24.05 7.30
N ASN A 323 -11.16 -25.34 6.94
CA ASN A 323 -11.06 -25.75 5.54
C ASN A 323 -12.35 -25.27 4.85
N GLY A 324 -12.23 -24.18 4.09
CA GLY A 324 -13.39 -23.37 3.68
C GLY A 324 -14.26 -24.07 2.65
N TYR A 325 -15.36 -24.69 3.10
CA TYR A 325 -16.30 -25.43 2.24
C TYR A 325 -17.09 -24.57 1.23
N ILE A 326 -16.96 -23.24 1.27
CA ILE A 326 -17.68 -22.34 0.35
C ILE A 326 -17.05 -22.43 -1.05
N SER A 327 -17.65 -23.29 -1.87
CA SER A 327 -17.16 -23.74 -3.18
C SER A 327 -17.34 -22.72 -4.31
N ASN A 328 -16.78 -21.52 -4.16
CA ASN A 328 -16.49 -20.61 -5.28
C ASN A 328 -14.98 -20.51 -5.49
N LYS A 329 -14.38 -21.59 -6.02
CA LYS A 329 -12.94 -21.69 -6.34
C LYS A 329 -12.45 -20.69 -7.42
N ARG A 330 -13.29 -19.75 -7.87
CA ARG A 330 -12.96 -18.68 -8.81
C ARG A 330 -12.50 -17.45 -8.03
N PHE A 331 -11.19 -17.34 -7.88
CA PHE A 331 -10.51 -16.12 -7.48
C PHE A 331 -9.94 -15.43 -8.71
N CYS A 332 -9.86 -14.11 -8.67
CA CYS A 332 -8.92 -13.31 -9.46
C CYS A 332 -7.85 -12.74 -8.52
N THR A 333 -6.80 -12.16 -9.08
CA THR A 333 -5.90 -11.27 -8.34
C THR A 333 -6.19 -9.84 -8.76
N VAL A 334 -6.32 -8.93 -7.79
CA VAL A 334 -6.29 -7.49 -8.06
C VAL A 334 -4.88 -6.98 -7.77
N LEU A 335 -4.30 -6.27 -8.73
CA LEU A 335 -3.07 -5.49 -8.56
C LEU A 335 -3.49 -4.02 -8.43
N LEU A 336 -2.98 -3.37 -7.39
CA LEU A 336 -3.14 -1.93 -7.18
C LEU A 336 -1.77 -1.27 -7.18
N THR A 337 -1.71 -0.05 -7.70
CA THR A 337 -0.57 0.84 -7.55
C THR A 337 -1.08 2.19 -7.10
N VAL A 338 -0.55 2.70 -5.99
CA VAL A 338 -0.92 3.98 -5.39
C VAL A 338 0.28 4.90 -5.33
N PHE A 339 0.03 6.21 -5.42
CA PHE A 339 1.04 7.25 -5.29
C PHE A 339 0.88 7.99 -3.97
N GLY A 340 1.96 8.61 -3.48
CA GLY A 340 1.90 9.49 -2.30
C GLY A 340 0.94 10.65 -2.49
N LYS A 341 0.85 11.16 -3.73
CA LYS A 341 -0.10 12.19 -4.15
C LYS A 341 -0.50 12.00 -5.62
N ASN A 342 -1.69 12.48 -6.00
CA ASN A 342 -2.25 12.41 -7.36
C ASN A 342 -2.32 10.99 -7.97
N GLN A 343 -3.42 10.28 -7.75
CA GLN A 343 -3.59 8.88 -8.17
C GLN A 343 -3.69 8.69 -9.71
N ARG A 344 -2.57 8.39 -10.38
CA ARG A 344 -2.49 8.23 -11.86
C ARG A 344 -2.98 6.88 -12.42
N MET A 345 -3.09 5.83 -11.57
CA MET A 345 -3.30 4.45 -12.04
C MET A 345 -4.70 3.89 -11.78
N LYS A 346 -5.21 3.16 -12.79
CA LYS A 346 -6.42 2.33 -12.73
C LYS A 346 -6.09 0.95 -12.10
N PRO A 347 -7.00 0.34 -11.32
CA PRO A 347 -6.83 -1.02 -10.80
C PRO A 347 -6.70 -2.04 -11.94
N VAL A 348 -5.94 -3.10 -11.70
CA VAL A 348 -5.74 -4.19 -12.68
C VAL A 348 -6.32 -5.48 -12.11
N VAL A 349 -7.09 -6.22 -12.90
CA VAL A 349 -7.61 -7.55 -12.52
C VAL A 349 -7.02 -8.64 -13.40
N LEU A 350 -6.48 -9.68 -12.75
CA LEU A 350 -5.88 -10.84 -13.37
C LEU A 350 -6.87 -12.01 -13.27
N PHE A 351 -7.52 -12.34 -14.38
CA PHE A 351 -8.43 -13.48 -14.48
C PHE A 351 -7.70 -14.76 -14.94
N LYS A 352 -8.26 -15.94 -14.60
CA LYS A 352 -7.71 -17.23 -15.03
C LYS A 352 -8.07 -17.53 -16.48
N GLY A 353 -7.07 -17.72 -17.34
CA GLY A 353 -7.28 -18.20 -18.71
C GLY A 353 -6.15 -17.82 -19.68
N LYS A 354 -6.39 -18.08 -20.98
CA LYS A 354 -5.52 -17.63 -22.09
C LYS A 354 -5.90 -16.26 -22.68
N GLY A 355 -7.08 -15.73 -22.34
CA GLY A 355 -7.58 -14.45 -22.89
C GLY A 355 -8.35 -14.55 -24.22
N ASN A 356 -8.54 -15.77 -24.75
CA ASN A 356 -9.46 -16.08 -25.84
C ASN A 356 -10.91 -15.77 -25.42
N ILE A 357 -11.35 -14.55 -25.71
CA ILE A 357 -12.65 -13.98 -25.33
C ILE A 357 -13.11 -13.10 -26.48
N GLY A 358 -14.36 -13.29 -26.93
CA GLY A 358 -14.96 -12.50 -28.02
C GLY A 358 -15.02 -11.01 -27.68
N VAL A 359 -14.95 -10.18 -28.73
CA VAL A 359 -14.87 -8.71 -28.65
C VAL A 359 -16.01 -8.16 -27.77
N ASN A 360 -17.23 -8.63 -28.00
CA ASN A 360 -18.48 -8.25 -27.34
C ASN A 360 -18.48 -8.49 -25.81
N GLU A 361 -17.57 -9.29 -25.24
CA GLU A 361 -17.38 -9.37 -23.78
C GLU A 361 -16.37 -8.31 -23.27
N ARG A 362 -15.28 -8.06 -24.01
CA ARG A 362 -14.25 -7.09 -23.58
C ARG A 362 -14.81 -5.68 -23.47
N GLU A 363 -15.71 -5.31 -24.38
CA GLU A 363 -16.35 -3.99 -24.41
C GLU A 363 -17.32 -3.78 -23.24
N GLN A 364 -17.86 -4.86 -22.66
CA GLN A 364 -18.74 -4.80 -21.49
C GLN A 364 -17.98 -4.67 -20.15
N TYR A 365 -16.65 -4.79 -20.16
CA TYR A 365 -15.81 -4.55 -18.98
C TYR A 365 -15.79 -3.06 -18.63
N SER A 366 -15.70 -2.75 -17.33
CA SER A 366 -15.57 -1.35 -16.88
C SER A 366 -14.31 -0.71 -17.45
N LYS A 367 -14.46 0.41 -18.17
CA LYS A 367 -13.37 1.25 -18.72
C LYS A 367 -12.35 1.69 -17.66
N ASP A 368 -12.67 1.57 -16.38
CA ASP A 368 -11.83 1.96 -15.24
C ASP A 368 -11.01 0.82 -14.62
N VAL A 369 -11.12 -0.40 -15.15
CA VAL A 369 -10.34 -1.55 -14.70
C VAL A 369 -9.56 -2.14 -15.86
N HIS A 370 -8.23 -2.24 -15.74
CA HIS A 370 -7.47 -2.95 -16.76
C HIS A 370 -7.57 -4.47 -16.54
N VAL A 371 -7.89 -5.22 -17.59
CA VAL A 371 -8.07 -6.68 -17.50
C VAL A 371 -6.91 -7.41 -18.16
N ILE A 372 -6.29 -8.31 -17.41
CA ILE A 372 -5.21 -9.21 -17.86
C ILE A 372 -5.65 -10.65 -17.64
N PHE A 373 -5.24 -11.56 -18.53
CA PHE A 373 -5.44 -12.99 -18.37
C PHE A 373 -4.11 -13.70 -18.13
N THR A 374 -4.06 -14.56 -17.10
CA THR A 374 -2.91 -15.45 -16.88
C THR A 374 -3.39 -16.88 -16.59
N PRO A 375 -2.59 -17.93 -16.90
CA PRO A 375 -3.02 -19.33 -16.73
C PRO A 375 -3.42 -19.71 -15.29
N LYS A 376 -2.96 -18.94 -14.29
CA LYS A 376 -3.18 -19.19 -12.85
C LYS A 376 -3.91 -18.06 -12.11
N ALA A 377 -4.34 -16.97 -12.78
CA ALA A 377 -4.89 -15.76 -12.17
C ALA A 377 -3.97 -15.08 -11.13
N VAL A 378 -2.65 -15.24 -11.29
CA VAL A 378 -1.61 -14.55 -10.52
C VAL A 378 -0.65 -13.87 -11.49
N ILE A 379 0.11 -12.89 -10.99
CA ILE A 379 1.14 -12.23 -11.79
C ILE A 379 2.28 -13.19 -12.14
N ASN A 380 2.84 -13.00 -13.31
CA ASN A 380 4.08 -13.60 -13.80
C ASN A 380 4.89 -12.52 -14.55
N GLY A 381 6.13 -12.83 -14.90
CA GLY A 381 7.04 -11.89 -15.56
C GLY A 381 6.50 -11.22 -16.84
N GLN A 382 5.75 -11.94 -17.68
CA GLN A 382 5.20 -11.37 -18.92
C GLN A 382 4.03 -10.42 -18.65
N SER A 383 3.16 -10.76 -17.70
CA SER A 383 2.10 -9.85 -17.23
C SER A 383 2.66 -8.65 -16.45
N MET A 384 3.78 -8.82 -15.73
CA MET A 384 4.47 -7.74 -15.04
C MET A 384 5.13 -6.79 -16.04
N ASP A 385 5.80 -7.30 -17.08
CA ASP A 385 6.34 -6.45 -18.15
C ASP A 385 5.22 -5.67 -18.86
N THR A 386 4.12 -6.36 -19.22
CA THR A 386 2.92 -5.75 -19.80
C THR A 386 2.34 -4.64 -18.91
N TYR A 387 2.36 -4.84 -17.58
CA TYR A 387 1.93 -3.84 -16.62
C TYR A 387 2.89 -2.65 -16.53
N ILE A 388 4.20 -2.91 -16.44
CA ILE A 388 5.24 -1.89 -16.32
C ILE A 388 5.31 -1.00 -17.56
N ASN A 389 5.11 -1.53 -18.76
CA ASN A 389 5.03 -0.71 -19.99
C ASN A 389 3.89 0.31 -19.87
N LYS A 390 2.68 -0.13 -19.48
CA LYS A 390 1.49 0.73 -19.31
C LYS A 390 1.54 1.65 -18.10
N TRP A 391 2.33 1.31 -17.09
CA TRP A 391 2.65 2.20 -15.98
C TRP A 391 3.59 3.31 -16.48
N LEU A 392 4.68 2.96 -17.18
CA LEU A 392 5.62 3.92 -17.77
C LEU A 392 4.93 4.88 -18.75
N GLU A 393 4.08 4.38 -19.66
CA GLU A 393 3.24 5.17 -20.59
C GLU A 393 2.43 6.28 -19.90
N LYS A 394 2.03 6.07 -18.64
CA LYS A 394 1.18 6.98 -17.85
C LYS A 394 1.93 7.91 -16.89
N VAL A 395 3.20 7.65 -16.63
CA VAL A 395 3.93 8.33 -15.55
C VAL A 395 5.28 8.89 -15.98
N HIS A 396 5.84 8.46 -17.11
CA HIS A 396 7.17 8.88 -17.52
C HIS A 396 7.17 10.32 -18.06
N ASP A 397 7.51 11.24 -17.16
CA ASP A 397 7.63 12.70 -17.35
C ASP A 397 9.11 13.15 -17.28
N GLY A 398 10.05 12.21 -17.46
CA GLY A 398 11.50 12.43 -17.34
C GLY A 398 12.04 12.47 -15.91
N HIS A 399 11.23 12.83 -14.91
CA HIS A 399 11.69 12.99 -13.54
C HIS A 399 12.00 11.64 -12.85
N PRO A 400 12.95 11.61 -11.89
CA PRO A 400 13.24 10.43 -11.08
C PRO A 400 12.02 9.92 -10.33
N LYS A 401 11.79 8.60 -10.31
CA LYS A 401 10.67 7.98 -9.57
C LYS A 401 11.12 6.85 -8.65
N LEU A 402 10.35 6.60 -7.60
CA LEU A 402 10.59 5.55 -6.61
C LEU A 402 9.46 4.52 -6.63
N PHE A 403 9.69 3.39 -7.30
CA PHE A 403 8.76 2.27 -7.40
C PHE A 403 8.99 1.28 -6.27
N ILE A 404 8.07 1.21 -5.30
CA ILE A 404 8.20 0.39 -4.10
C ILE A 404 7.30 -0.84 -4.18
N ALA A 405 7.90 -2.03 -4.15
CA ALA A 405 7.20 -3.32 -4.22
C ALA A 405 7.72 -4.32 -3.17
N ASP A 406 7.05 -5.46 -3.05
CA ASP A 406 7.52 -6.57 -2.22
C ASP A 406 8.63 -7.39 -2.92
N SER A 407 9.21 -8.34 -2.17
CA SER A 407 10.27 -9.23 -2.66
C SER A 407 9.79 -10.43 -3.50
N ALA A 408 8.60 -10.41 -4.10
CA ALA A 408 8.12 -11.54 -4.89
C ALA A 408 8.91 -11.71 -6.20
N ASN A 409 9.16 -12.98 -6.58
CA ASN A 409 9.97 -13.34 -7.74
C ASN A 409 9.40 -12.84 -9.09
N SER A 410 8.12 -12.44 -9.14
CA SER A 410 7.49 -11.75 -10.27
C SER A 410 8.01 -10.33 -10.48
N HIS A 411 8.36 -9.63 -9.40
CA HIS A 411 8.76 -8.22 -9.39
C HIS A 411 10.28 -8.09 -9.51
N LEU A 412 11.01 -9.04 -8.94
CA LEU A 412 12.48 -9.09 -8.92
C LEU A 412 13.13 -9.55 -10.24
N LYS A 413 12.41 -9.47 -11.37
CA LYS A 413 12.94 -9.88 -12.66
C LYS A 413 14.03 -8.91 -13.17
N PRO A 414 15.27 -9.38 -13.47
CA PRO A 414 16.36 -8.49 -13.86
C PRO A 414 16.04 -7.61 -15.08
N GLU A 415 15.29 -8.16 -16.04
CA GLU A 415 14.90 -7.48 -17.28
C GLU A 415 13.95 -6.30 -16.99
N ILE A 416 13.05 -6.48 -16.02
CA ILE A 416 12.06 -5.48 -15.59
C ILE A 416 12.75 -4.40 -14.75
N ILE A 417 13.65 -4.78 -13.84
CA ILE A 417 14.47 -3.84 -13.06
C ILE A 417 15.36 -3.01 -14.01
N GLN A 418 15.98 -3.61 -15.03
CA GLN A 418 16.79 -2.90 -16.00
C GLN A 418 15.95 -1.93 -16.86
N LYS A 419 14.74 -2.34 -17.27
CA LYS A 419 13.78 -1.47 -17.98
C LYS A 419 13.39 -0.25 -17.15
N LEU A 420 13.10 -0.43 -15.86
CA LEU A 420 12.77 0.66 -14.94
C LEU A 420 13.95 1.61 -14.71
N ARG A 421 15.17 1.07 -14.50
CA ARG A 421 16.40 1.89 -14.40
C ARG A 421 16.64 2.73 -15.66
N LYS A 422 16.48 2.14 -16.86
CA LYS A 422 16.55 2.85 -18.16
C LYS A 422 15.50 3.96 -18.34
N LYS A 423 14.54 4.10 -17.42
CA LYS A 423 13.50 5.12 -17.41
C LYS A 423 13.52 6.01 -16.16
N ASN A 424 14.67 6.12 -15.49
CA ASN A 424 14.91 6.96 -14.31
C ASN A 424 14.09 6.52 -13.07
N VAL A 425 13.84 5.21 -12.92
CA VAL A 425 13.03 4.67 -11.83
C VAL A 425 13.88 3.80 -10.89
N VAL A 426 13.94 4.19 -9.62
CA VAL A 426 14.40 3.32 -8.52
C VAL A 426 13.41 2.18 -8.37
N VAL A 427 13.90 0.95 -8.23
CA VAL A 427 13.11 -0.14 -7.66
C VAL A 427 13.54 -0.33 -6.22
N SER A 428 12.64 -0.07 -5.27
CA SER A 428 12.85 -0.33 -3.85
C SER A 428 12.04 -1.54 -3.41
N ILE A 429 12.69 -2.43 -2.68
CA ILE A 429 12.15 -3.75 -2.35
C ILE A 429 11.98 -3.87 -0.84
N ILE A 430 10.72 -4.07 -0.42
CA ILE A 430 10.37 -4.33 0.97
C ILE A 430 11.02 -5.65 1.42
N PRO A 431 11.83 -5.67 2.50
CA PRO A 431 12.46 -6.89 2.98
C PRO A 431 11.47 -7.99 3.37
N LYS A 432 11.91 -9.24 3.25
CA LYS A 432 11.13 -10.42 3.68
C LYS A 432 10.75 -10.30 5.16
N GLY A 433 9.54 -10.75 5.50
CA GLY A 433 8.95 -10.57 6.83
C GLY A 433 8.43 -9.16 7.15
N CYS A 434 8.90 -8.12 6.45
CA CYS A 434 8.54 -6.73 6.75
C CYS A 434 7.24 -6.25 6.09
N THR A 435 6.66 -7.02 5.16
CA THR A 435 5.43 -6.69 4.41
C THR A 435 4.28 -6.20 5.32
N GLN A 436 4.05 -6.85 6.47
CA GLN A 436 2.96 -6.49 7.40
C GLN A 436 3.15 -5.13 8.11
N TYR A 437 4.29 -4.47 7.90
CA TYR A 437 4.66 -3.18 8.47
C TYR A 437 4.95 -2.13 7.40
N LEU A 438 5.63 -2.52 6.32
CA LEU A 438 6.11 -1.60 5.28
C LEU A 438 5.21 -1.60 4.02
N GLN A 439 4.42 -2.64 3.74
CA GLN A 439 3.58 -2.66 2.53
C GLN A 439 2.33 -1.81 2.76
N LEU A 440 2.30 -0.59 2.19
CA LEU A 440 1.21 0.38 2.36
C LEU A 440 -0.14 -0.19 1.88
N LEU A 441 -0.12 -0.97 0.80
CA LEU A 441 -1.32 -1.64 0.27
C LEU A 441 -1.90 -2.71 1.22
N ASP A 442 -1.13 -3.62 1.84
CA ASP A 442 -1.69 -4.62 2.79
C ASP A 442 -1.97 -4.05 4.19
N THR A 443 -1.29 -2.95 4.59
CA THR A 443 -1.50 -2.29 5.89
C THR A 443 -2.72 -1.36 5.90
N ALA A 444 -2.87 -0.48 4.90
CA ALA A 444 -3.93 0.52 4.84
C ALA A 444 -5.03 0.18 3.81
N VAL A 445 -4.65 -0.11 2.56
CA VAL A 445 -5.57 0.00 1.42
C VAL A 445 -6.45 -1.23 1.21
N PHE A 446 -5.86 -2.43 1.11
CA PHE A 446 -6.59 -3.65 0.74
C PHE A 446 -7.69 -4.04 1.74
N SER A 447 -7.57 -3.64 3.01
CA SER A 447 -8.64 -3.89 3.98
C SER A 447 -9.85 -2.97 3.80
N VAL A 448 -9.67 -1.77 3.26
CA VAL A 448 -10.76 -0.84 2.91
C VAL A 448 -11.35 -1.24 1.57
N PHE A 449 -10.51 -1.48 0.56
CA PHE A 449 -10.92 -1.91 -0.77
C PHE A 449 -11.79 -3.17 -0.75
N LYS A 450 -11.40 -4.21 -0.01
CA LYS A 450 -12.20 -5.44 0.11
C LYS A 450 -13.53 -5.25 0.83
N ASN A 451 -13.62 -4.31 1.78
CA ASN A 451 -14.88 -3.97 2.42
C ASN A 451 -15.82 -3.25 1.44
N HIS A 452 -15.30 -2.34 0.61
CA HIS A 452 -16.06 -1.65 -0.43
C HIS A 452 -16.48 -2.56 -1.58
N TYR A 453 -15.62 -3.50 -1.99
CA TYR A 453 -15.96 -4.55 -2.96
C TYR A 453 -17.10 -5.44 -2.43
N GLN A 454 -17.03 -5.87 -1.16
CA GLN A 454 -18.12 -6.61 -0.52
C GLN A 454 -19.39 -5.76 -0.35
N ALA A 455 -19.28 -4.44 -0.15
CA ALA A 455 -20.43 -3.54 -0.10
C ALA A 455 -21.15 -3.49 -1.46
N ALA A 456 -20.43 -3.15 -2.53
CA ALA A 456 -20.98 -3.12 -3.89
C ALA A 456 -21.52 -4.50 -4.34
N ALA A 457 -20.89 -5.60 -3.94
CA ALA A 457 -21.36 -6.95 -4.24
C ALA A 457 -22.67 -7.30 -3.50
N ASP A 458 -22.78 -6.93 -2.22
CA ASP A 458 -24.03 -7.10 -1.45
C ASP A 458 -25.14 -6.18 -1.97
N GLU A 459 -24.83 -4.94 -2.37
CA GLU A 459 -25.79 -4.00 -2.98
C GLU A 459 -26.37 -4.57 -4.28
N TYR A 460 -25.50 -5.10 -5.15
CA TYR A 460 -25.93 -5.82 -6.36
C TYR A 460 -26.80 -7.04 -6.02
N ILE A 461 -26.47 -7.82 -4.98
CA ILE A 461 -27.29 -8.95 -4.56
C ILE A 461 -28.65 -8.47 -4.02
N ASP A 462 -28.69 -7.41 -3.21
CA ASP A 462 -29.91 -6.97 -2.53
C ASP A 462 -30.89 -6.26 -3.50
N CYS A 463 -30.40 -5.61 -4.55
CA CYS A 463 -31.24 -5.08 -5.64
C CYS A 463 -31.88 -6.16 -6.54
N TYR A 464 -31.28 -7.36 -6.65
CA TYR A 464 -31.72 -8.40 -7.60
C TYR A 464 -32.28 -9.67 -6.94
N SER A 465 -32.06 -9.89 -5.64
CA SER A 465 -32.42 -11.14 -4.94
C SER A 465 -33.91 -11.37 -4.70
N SER A 466 -34.77 -10.45 -5.18
CA SER A 466 -36.20 -10.72 -5.41
C SER A 466 -36.43 -11.70 -6.57
N ARG A 467 -35.47 -11.83 -7.49
CA ARG A 467 -35.45 -12.84 -8.57
C ARG A 467 -34.74 -14.10 -8.07
N SER A 468 -35.18 -15.27 -8.55
CA SER A 468 -34.72 -16.58 -8.10
C SER A 468 -33.22 -16.81 -8.38
N LYS A 469 -32.58 -17.69 -7.57
CA LYS A 469 -31.14 -18.04 -7.53
C LYS A 469 -30.35 -17.70 -8.82
N ILE A 470 -29.79 -16.49 -8.88
CA ILE A 470 -29.14 -15.96 -10.09
C ILE A 470 -27.86 -16.74 -10.40
N LYS A 471 -27.88 -17.52 -11.49
CA LYS A 471 -26.78 -18.39 -11.92
C LYS A 471 -25.93 -17.71 -13.00
N LEU A 472 -25.09 -16.75 -12.60
CA LEU A 472 -24.24 -15.98 -13.53
C LEU A 472 -23.27 -16.88 -14.33
N THR A 473 -23.19 -16.67 -15.65
CA THR A 473 -22.22 -17.32 -16.54
C THR A 473 -20.79 -16.83 -16.31
N ALA A 474 -19.77 -17.52 -16.85
CA ALA A 474 -18.38 -17.07 -16.69
C ALA A 474 -18.09 -15.67 -17.31
N LYS A 475 -18.80 -15.31 -18.40
CA LYS A 475 -18.82 -13.98 -19.04
C LYS A 475 -19.38 -12.93 -18.09
N GLN A 476 -20.63 -13.12 -17.65
CA GLN A 476 -21.31 -12.23 -16.68
C GLN A 476 -20.53 -12.05 -15.37
N GLN A 477 -19.93 -13.13 -14.85
CA GLN A 477 -19.11 -13.10 -13.63
C GLN A 477 -17.86 -12.20 -13.76
N ARG A 478 -17.19 -12.18 -14.92
CA ARG A 478 -16.03 -11.29 -15.16
C ARG A 478 -16.48 -9.84 -15.35
N ILE A 479 -17.51 -9.61 -16.17
CA ILE A 479 -18.10 -8.29 -16.42
C ILE A 479 -18.49 -7.63 -15.09
N LEU A 480 -19.30 -8.30 -14.28
CA LEU A 480 -19.72 -7.82 -12.97
C LEU A 480 -18.53 -7.58 -12.03
N CYS A 481 -17.53 -8.48 -12.02
CA CYS A 481 -16.31 -8.28 -11.22
C CYS A 481 -15.57 -6.99 -11.60
N THR A 482 -15.46 -6.63 -12.88
CA THR A 482 -14.82 -5.35 -13.27
C THR A 482 -15.60 -4.14 -12.77
N ARG A 483 -16.93 -4.16 -12.87
CA ARG A 483 -17.79 -3.08 -12.37
C ARG A 483 -17.69 -2.94 -10.85
N LEU A 484 -17.72 -4.05 -10.12
CA LEU A 484 -17.50 -4.09 -8.67
C LEU A 484 -16.11 -3.60 -8.25
N ILE A 485 -15.06 -3.90 -9.02
CA ILE A 485 -13.70 -3.38 -8.76
C ILE A 485 -13.65 -1.86 -8.98
N SER A 486 -14.25 -1.32 -10.03
CA SER A 486 -14.31 0.13 -10.25
C SER A 486 -15.04 0.85 -9.11
N THR A 487 -16.27 0.43 -8.78
CA THR A 487 -17.04 0.99 -7.65
C THR A 487 -16.29 0.88 -6.33
N ALA A 488 -15.63 -0.24 -6.07
CA ALA A 488 -14.81 -0.42 -4.86
C ALA A 488 -13.59 0.51 -4.84
N TRP A 489 -12.95 0.74 -5.99
CA TRP A 489 -11.78 1.61 -6.10
C TRP A 489 -12.14 3.08 -5.88
N ILE A 490 -13.17 3.58 -6.56
CA ILE A 490 -13.68 4.95 -6.38
C ILE A 490 -14.05 5.22 -4.91
N ARG A 491 -14.75 4.27 -4.26
CA ARG A 491 -15.07 4.36 -2.82
C ARG A 491 -13.82 4.31 -1.94
N THR A 492 -12.80 3.54 -2.31
CA THR A 492 -11.52 3.46 -1.59
C THR A 492 -10.75 4.78 -1.68
N GLN A 493 -10.66 5.38 -2.85
CA GLN A 493 -10.01 6.68 -3.07
C GLN A 493 -10.67 7.78 -2.23
N LYS A 494 -12.01 7.78 -2.12
CA LYS A 494 -12.76 8.71 -1.26
C LYS A 494 -12.70 8.38 0.25
N SER A 495 -12.09 7.25 0.64
CA SER A 495 -12.03 6.77 2.04
C SER A 495 -10.62 6.76 2.64
N ILE A 496 -9.58 7.05 1.85
CA ILE A 496 -8.18 6.97 2.28
C ILE A 496 -7.48 8.28 1.92
N ASP A 497 -6.95 8.93 2.94
CA ASP A 497 -5.92 9.95 2.80
C ASP A 497 -4.60 9.25 2.48
N PHE A 498 -4.20 9.27 1.20
CA PHE A 498 -2.97 8.63 0.74
C PHE A 498 -1.72 9.41 1.17
N GLU A 499 -1.77 10.75 1.23
CA GLU A 499 -0.65 11.56 1.72
C GLU A 499 -0.34 11.19 3.17
N ARG A 500 -1.36 11.09 4.02
CA ARG A 500 -1.23 10.61 5.41
C ARG A 500 -0.77 9.15 5.50
N ALA A 501 -1.24 8.28 4.61
CA ALA A 501 -0.82 6.87 4.60
C ALA A 501 0.67 6.71 4.25
N PHE A 502 1.18 7.47 3.28
CA PHE A 502 2.60 7.49 2.92
C PHE A 502 3.47 8.11 4.04
N LEU A 503 2.98 9.15 4.72
CA LEU A 503 3.63 9.72 5.91
C LEU A 503 3.68 8.72 7.08
N ASP A 504 2.57 8.05 7.39
CA ASP A 504 2.47 7.11 8.52
C ASP A 504 3.33 5.84 8.35
N ILE A 505 3.79 5.55 7.12
CA ILE A 505 4.68 4.44 6.80
C ILE A 505 6.12 4.89 6.43
N GLY A 506 6.42 6.20 6.47
CA GLY A 506 7.73 6.74 6.15
C GLY A 506 8.15 6.62 4.69
N TYR A 507 7.18 6.62 3.77
CA TYR A 507 7.48 6.76 2.33
C TYR A 507 7.60 8.23 1.93
N THR A 508 7.19 9.16 2.79
CA THR A 508 7.39 10.61 2.66
C THR A 508 7.82 11.21 4.00
N TRP A 509 8.61 12.28 3.96
CA TRP A 509 8.93 13.15 5.11
C TRP A 509 8.52 14.59 4.80
N VAL A 510 8.35 15.42 5.84
CA VAL A 510 8.03 16.86 5.72
C VAL A 510 9.30 17.71 5.71
N ASP A 511 10.35 17.24 6.38
CA ASP A 511 11.65 17.88 6.58
C ASP A 511 12.74 16.78 6.64
N GLU A 512 13.88 17.05 7.29
CA GLU A 512 14.93 16.05 7.53
C GLU A 512 14.96 15.56 8.99
N SER A 513 13.90 15.82 9.76
CA SER A 513 13.79 15.41 11.17
C SER A 513 13.57 13.90 11.33
N PRO A 514 13.87 13.30 12.50
CA PRO A 514 13.62 11.89 12.76
C PRO A 514 12.13 11.51 12.70
N VAL A 515 11.79 10.50 11.89
CA VAL A 515 10.41 10.08 11.61
C VAL A 515 10.07 8.77 12.33
N SER A 516 9.09 8.84 13.24
CA SER A 516 8.50 7.68 13.90
C SER A 516 7.51 6.97 12.98
N ILE A 517 7.78 5.71 12.63
CA ILE A 517 6.95 4.92 11.72
C ILE A 517 5.74 4.33 12.46
N ARG A 518 4.50 4.69 12.09
CA ARG A 518 3.29 4.30 12.84
C ARG A 518 3.07 2.79 12.87
N THR A 519 3.46 2.09 11.80
CA THR A 519 3.32 0.63 11.68
C THR A 519 4.38 -0.14 12.47
N LEU A 520 5.57 0.44 12.69
CA LEU A 520 6.69 -0.15 13.41
C LEU A 520 6.82 0.44 14.81
N LYS A 521 6.12 -0.15 15.79
CA LYS A 521 6.15 0.32 17.18
C LYS A 521 7.59 0.43 17.70
N GLY A 522 7.97 1.65 18.11
CA GLY A 522 9.26 1.95 18.73
C GLY A 522 10.39 2.23 17.73
N PHE A 523 10.14 2.15 16.43
CA PHE A 523 11.12 2.46 15.40
C PHE A 523 11.04 3.93 14.97
N ILE A 524 12.20 4.58 14.92
CA ILE A 524 12.39 5.94 14.40
C ILE A 524 13.51 5.85 13.37
N PHE A 525 13.29 6.40 12.17
CA PHE A 525 14.33 6.59 11.16
C PHE A 525 14.82 8.05 11.19
N ASP A 526 16.13 8.27 11.09
CA ASP A 526 16.72 9.62 11.06
C ASP A 526 17.33 9.90 9.67
N PRO A 527 16.69 10.73 8.82
CA PRO A 527 17.19 11.06 7.48
C PRO A 527 18.54 11.81 7.46
N SER A 528 18.95 12.41 8.59
CA SER A 528 20.19 13.18 8.71
C SER A 528 21.43 12.30 8.91
N THR A 529 21.28 11.11 9.48
CA THR A 529 22.37 10.11 9.61
C THR A 529 22.98 9.70 8.27
N VAL A 530 22.22 9.87 7.18
CA VAL A 530 22.62 9.52 5.80
C VAL A 530 23.34 10.69 5.09
N THR A 531 23.20 11.91 5.59
CA THR A 531 23.89 13.12 5.07
C THR A 531 25.08 13.53 5.92
N SER A 532 25.13 13.13 7.19
CA SER A 532 26.28 13.34 8.08
C SER A 532 27.36 12.25 7.97
N SER A 533 27.07 11.10 7.35
CA SER A 533 28.04 10.01 7.20
C SER A 533 29.06 10.29 6.09
N THR A 534 30.14 11.00 6.43
CA THR A 534 31.47 10.55 5.99
C THR A 534 31.69 9.11 6.49
N PHE A 535 32.48 8.32 5.76
CA PHE A 535 32.69 6.90 6.07
C PHE A 535 33.44 6.69 7.39
N ASN A 536 32.68 6.56 8.48
CA ASN A 536 33.11 5.90 9.70
C ASN A 536 32.36 4.57 9.80
N ASP A 537 32.99 3.50 9.35
CA ASP A 537 32.51 2.14 9.56
C ASP A 537 32.81 1.73 11.01
N ASP A 538 31.88 1.98 11.92
CA ASP A 538 31.91 1.44 13.30
C ASP A 538 31.60 -0.09 13.33
N GLU A 539 32.29 -0.85 12.47
CA GLU A 539 32.45 -2.31 12.59
C GLU A 539 33.68 -2.63 13.47
N ASN A 540 33.50 -2.39 14.78
CA ASN A 540 34.45 -2.74 15.84
C ASN A 540 33.78 -3.62 16.91
N GLU A 541 33.29 -4.78 16.49
CA GLU A 541 33.35 -6.02 17.27
C GLU A 541 33.34 -7.21 16.27
N GLU A 542 33.90 -8.36 16.67
CA GLU A 542 34.04 -9.58 15.84
C GLU A 542 34.88 -9.46 14.55
N LYS A 543 36.11 -8.94 14.66
CA LYS A 543 37.19 -9.20 13.68
C LYS A 543 37.98 -10.46 14.04
N GLU A 544 37.58 -11.61 13.48
CA GLU A 544 38.51 -12.66 13.03
C GLU A 544 37.83 -13.58 12.00
N GLU A 545 38.61 -14.20 11.10
CA GLU A 545 38.18 -15.19 10.09
C GLU A 545 37.09 -14.79 9.05
N TYR A 546 37.31 -13.75 8.20
CA TYR A 546 36.89 -13.83 6.77
C TYR A 546 37.63 -12.89 5.79
N ASN A 547 38.95 -12.73 5.94
CA ASN A 547 39.72 -11.71 5.20
C ASN A 547 40.09 -12.13 3.76
N ALA A 548 39.08 -12.31 2.88
CA ALA A 548 39.26 -12.83 1.51
C ALA A 548 38.27 -12.32 0.44
N LYS A 549 37.81 -11.05 0.52
CA LYS A 549 37.21 -10.29 -0.62
C LYS A 549 37.04 -8.80 -0.28
N LYS A 550 38.03 -7.98 -0.64
CA LYS A 550 37.95 -6.51 -0.52
C LYS A 550 37.23 -5.93 -1.75
N THR A 551 35.91 -5.82 -1.68
CA THR A 551 35.11 -5.14 -2.71
C THR A 551 35.43 -3.65 -2.70
N THR A 552 36.02 -3.12 -3.77
CA THR A 552 36.31 -1.68 -3.90
C THR A 552 35.00 -0.90 -4.01
N VAL A 553 34.79 0.07 -3.11
CA VAL A 553 33.65 0.98 -3.17
C VAL A 553 33.85 1.95 -4.33
N GLU A 554 32.94 1.91 -5.30
CA GLU A 554 32.96 2.79 -6.47
C GLU A 554 32.55 4.21 -6.05
N LEU A 555 33.47 5.17 -6.15
CA LEU A 555 33.28 6.51 -5.58
C LEU A 555 32.36 7.41 -6.42
N PHE A 556 32.37 7.26 -7.75
CA PHE A 556 31.61 8.10 -8.69
C PHE A 556 30.95 7.29 -9.83
N PRO A 557 30.08 6.29 -9.53
CA PRO A 557 29.53 5.35 -10.52
C PRO A 557 28.60 5.98 -11.58
N TYR A 558 28.26 7.25 -11.44
CA TYR A 558 27.39 8.01 -12.35
C TYR A 558 28.12 8.93 -13.33
N VAL A 559 29.42 9.16 -13.13
CA VAL A 559 30.23 9.94 -14.08
C VAL A 559 30.44 9.10 -15.35
N ARG A 560 30.44 9.77 -16.51
CA ARG A 560 30.61 9.16 -17.84
C ARG A 560 31.74 9.79 -18.62
N LEU A 561 31.71 11.10 -18.74
CA LEU A 561 32.82 11.91 -19.24
C LEU A 561 33.71 12.33 -18.07
N VAL A 562 35.01 12.05 -18.18
CA VAL A 562 36.07 12.61 -17.32
C VAL A 562 37.04 13.40 -18.19
N SER A 563 37.31 14.64 -17.82
CA SER A 563 38.33 15.48 -18.48
C SER A 563 39.45 15.82 -17.50
N LEU A 564 40.65 15.32 -17.77
CA LEU A 564 41.83 15.51 -16.93
C LEU A 564 42.67 16.68 -17.46
N TYR A 565 42.84 17.69 -16.62
CA TYR A 565 43.74 18.82 -16.83
C TYR A 565 44.54 19.05 -15.53
N ASP A 566 45.85 18.89 -15.59
CA ASP A 566 46.77 19.08 -14.47
C ASP A 566 48.02 19.84 -14.95
N LYS A 567 48.79 20.37 -14.01
CA LYS A 567 50.11 20.99 -14.21
C LYS A 567 51.25 20.04 -13.83
N HIS A 568 50.94 18.90 -13.21
CA HIS A 568 51.87 17.89 -12.75
C HIS A 568 51.76 16.59 -13.56
N THR A 569 52.81 15.77 -13.46
CA THR A 569 52.90 14.49 -14.17
C THR A 569 52.04 13.44 -13.45
N PHE A 570 51.08 12.83 -14.16
CA PHE A 570 50.40 11.63 -13.67
C PHE A 570 51.39 10.45 -13.56
N GLU A 571 51.17 9.57 -12.58
CA GLU A 571 51.89 8.30 -12.37
C GLU A 571 50.89 7.14 -12.47
N HIS A 572 51.35 5.91 -12.75
CA HIS A 572 50.49 4.72 -12.91
C HIS A 572 49.43 4.52 -11.80
N GLU A 573 49.78 4.80 -10.54
CA GLU A 573 48.87 4.75 -9.37
C GLU A 573 47.67 5.71 -9.49
N PHE A 574 47.82 6.83 -10.19
CA PHE A 574 46.72 7.76 -10.48
C PHE A 574 45.69 7.08 -11.40
N PHE A 575 46.13 6.40 -12.45
CA PHE A 575 45.24 5.71 -13.40
C PHE A 575 44.48 4.55 -12.74
N ILE A 576 45.12 3.79 -11.84
CA ILE A 576 44.46 2.81 -10.96
C ILE A 576 43.32 3.46 -10.16
N ARG A 577 43.56 4.64 -9.57
CA ARG A 577 42.54 5.37 -8.80
C ARG A 577 41.43 5.91 -9.70
N ILE A 578 41.72 6.36 -10.92
CA ILE A 578 40.68 6.74 -11.90
C ILE A 578 39.79 5.54 -12.22
N SER A 579 40.34 4.35 -12.50
CA SER A 579 39.51 3.18 -12.86
C SER A 579 38.64 2.67 -11.71
N GLN A 580 39.11 2.77 -10.46
CA GLN A 580 38.35 2.40 -9.27
C GLN A 580 37.29 3.46 -8.88
N SER A 581 37.60 4.74 -9.08
CA SER A 581 36.71 5.85 -8.71
C SER A 581 35.60 6.05 -9.74
N PHE A 582 35.92 5.92 -11.03
CA PHE A 582 35.02 6.17 -12.16
C PHE A 582 34.73 4.85 -12.91
N SER A 583 34.20 3.88 -12.16
CA SER A 583 33.94 2.49 -12.58
C SER A 583 33.16 2.31 -13.88
N PHE A 584 32.31 3.29 -14.22
CA PHE A 584 31.47 3.32 -15.43
C PHE A 584 31.83 4.48 -16.39
N MET A 585 33.05 5.00 -16.35
CA MET A 585 33.54 6.01 -17.30
C MET A 585 33.44 5.49 -18.74
N GLU A 586 32.77 6.25 -19.60
CA GLU A 586 32.54 5.96 -21.03
C GLU A 586 33.49 6.80 -21.92
N ASP A 587 33.83 8.03 -21.51
CA ASP A 587 34.77 8.91 -22.21
C ASP A 587 35.85 9.47 -21.26
N LEU A 588 37.12 9.39 -21.67
CA LEU A 588 38.26 9.99 -20.98
C LEU A 588 39.00 10.96 -21.91
N THR A 589 38.97 12.24 -21.59
CA THR A 589 39.80 13.28 -22.24
C THR A 589 41.01 13.59 -21.37
N MET A 590 42.20 13.62 -21.95
CA MET A 590 43.44 14.03 -21.27
C MET A 590 44.07 15.22 -22.00
N ILE A 591 44.56 16.21 -21.26
CA ILE A 591 45.17 17.43 -21.81
C ILE A 591 46.47 17.74 -21.07
N TYR A 592 47.62 17.38 -21.64
CA TYR A 592 48.94 17.65 -21.07
C TYR A 592 50.08 17.68 -22.12
N HIS A 593 50.54 18.88 -22.47
CA HIS A 593 51.50 19.10 -23.56
C HIS A 593 52.99 18.99 -23.20
N GLN A 594 53.37 18.71 -21.94
CA GLN A 594 54.78 18.62 -21.54
C GLN A 594 55.27 17.16 -21.44
N SER A 595 56.54 16.92 -21.76
CA SER A 595 57.15 15.60 -21.62
C SER A 595 57.35 15.21 -20.16
N GLN A 596 57.14 13.92 -19.86
CA GLN A 596 57.42 13.37 -18.54
C GLN A 596 58.94 13.24 -18.35
N LYS A 597 59.51 13.87 -17.30
CA LYS A 597 60.95 13.72 -17.00
C LYS A 597 61.23 12.28 -16.57
N HIS A 598 61.95 11.50 -17.39
CA HIS A 598 62.28 10.09 -17.14
C HIS A 598 62.81 9.83 -15.71
N LYS A 599 61.92 9.38 -14.82
CA LYS A 599 62.25 8.82 -13.50
C LYS A 599 62.13 7.30 -13.53
N GLN A 600 63.20 6.64 -13.98
CA GLN A 600 63.58 5.28 -13.57
C GLN A 600 62.58 4.11 -13.79
N LEU A 601 61.66 4.17 -14.77
CA LEU A 601 60.76 3.04 -15.08
C LEU A 601 61.46 1.70 -15.43
N TYR A 602 62.75 1.74 -15.80
CA TYR A 602 63.52 0.58 -16.28
C TYR A 602 64.43 -0.13 -15.25
N LYS A 603 64.33 0.18 -13.95
CA LYS A 603 65.23 -0.40 -12.92
C LYS A 603 64.62 -1.34 -11.88
N SER A 604 63.32 -1.63 -11.98
CA SER A 604 62.63 -2.57 -11.06
C SER A 604 61.79 -3.64 -11.76
N ILE A 605 62.05 -3.93 -13.04
CA ILE A 605 61.40 -5.03 -13.77
C ILE A 605 62.03 -6.37 -13.33
N ASN A 606 61.69 -6.80 -12.11
CA ASN A 606 61.75 -8.22 -11.76
C ASN A 606 60.64 -8.92 -12.56
N HIS A 607 61.01 -9.88 -13.41
CA HIS A 607 60.11 -10.49 -14.39
C HIS A 607 58.94 -11.34 -13.82
N ASN A 608 58.71 -11.32 -12.50
CA ASN A 608 57.67 -12.07 -11.79
C ASN A 608 56.63 -11.21 -11.07
N ASP A 609 56.84 -9.90 -10.90
CA ASP A 609 55.82 -9.02 -10.32
C ASP A 609 54.80 -8.64 -11.40
N ASN A 610 53.58 -9.17 -11.29
CA ASN A 610 52.46 -8.79 -12.15
C ASN A 610 52.08 -7.33 -11.87
N SER A 611 52.55 -6.39 -12.70
CA SER A 611 52.01 -5.03 -12.71
C SER A 611 50.49 -5.11 -12.94
N SER A 612 49.71 -4.52 -12.03
CA SER A 612 48.27 -4.78 -11.95
C SER A 612 47.53 -4.07 -13.09
N ILE A 613 47.35 -4.78 -14.19
CA ILE A 613 46.67 -4.33 -15.42
C ILE A 613 45.38 -3.57 -15.05
N VAL A 614 45.39 -2.26 -15.32
CA VAL A 614 44.26 -1.37 -15.09
C VAL A 614 43.14 -1.71 -16.07
N LYS A 615 41.92 -1.89 -15.58
CA LYS A 615 40.76 -2.25 -16.41
C LYS A 615 39.69 -1.18 -16.33
N TYR A 616 39.47 -0.52 -17.46
CA TYR A 616 38.33 0.38 -17.69
C TYR A 616 37.24 -0.40 -18.41
N ASN A 617 36.29 -0.96 -17.66
CA ASN A 617 35.33 -1.94 -18.20
C ASN A 617 34.27 -1.35 -19.16
N TYR A 618 34.17 -0.02 -19.24
CA TYR A 618 33.14 0.70 -19.99
C TYR A 618 33.69 1.84 -20.87
N LEU A 619 35.02 2.02 -20.94
CA LEU A 619 35.63 3.11 -21.69
C LEU A 619 35.48 2.89 -23.19
N ILE A 620 34.79 3.80 -23.86
CA ILE A 620 34.52 3.84 -25.30
C ILE A 620 35.53 4.76 -25.99
N THR A 621 35.73 5.97 -25.46
CA THR A 621 36.57 7.00 -26.09
C THR A 621 37.73 7.41 -25.20
N LEU A 622 38.95 7.41 -25.73
CA LEU A 622 40.15 8.02 -25.12
C LEU A 622 40.64 9.16 -26.02
N ASP A 623 40.37 10.41 -25.64
CA ASP A 623 40.95 11.58 -26.32
C ASP A 623 42.30 11.94 -25.69
N GLY A 624 43.37 11.45 -26.34
CA GLY A 624 44.76 11.81 -26.08
C GLY A 624 45.33 12.87 -27.03
N SER A 625 44.52 13.53 -27.87
CA SER A 625 44.98 14.42 -28.95
C SER A 625 45.81 15.63 -28.51
N LYS A 626 45.80 15.92 -27.20
CA LYS A 626 46.51 17.04 -26.56
C LYS A 626 47.46 16.56 -25.45
N VAL A 627 47.99 15.34 -25.59
CA VAL A 627 48.86 14.67 -24.61
C VAL A 627 50.21 14.33 -25.24
N HIS A 628 51.29 14.39 -24.46
CA HIS A 628 52.60 13.90 -24.88
C HIS A 628 52.68 12.37 -24.84
N ASP A 629 53.19 11.75 -25.92
CA ASP A 629 53.17 10.30 -26.21
C ASP A 629 53.45 9.38 -25.00
N ASN A 630 54.47 9.69 -24.18
CA ASN A 630 54.83 8.96 -22.96
C ASN A 630 53.65 8.61 -22.03
N TYR A 631 52.61 9.45 -21.93
CA TYR A 631 51.44 9.15 -21.09
C TYR A 631 50.49 8.16 -21.76
N ILE A 632 50.40 8.19 -23.09
CA ILE A 632 49.67 7.20 -23.88
C ILE A 632 50.41 5.85 -23.80
N GLU A 633 51.75 5.88 -23.78
CA GLU A 633 52.56 4.69 -23.48
C GLU A 633 52.33 4.17 -22.05
N GLU A 634 52.40 5.01 -21.01
CA GLU A 634 52.19 4.56 -19.61
C GLU A 634 50.76 4.04 -19.36
N PHE A 635 49.76 4.59 -20.08
CA PHE A 635 48.39 4.10 -20.09
C PHE A 635 48.26 2.75 -20.83
N LEU A 636 48.82 2.60 -22.04
CA LEU A 636 48.64 1.42 -22.89
C LEU A 636 49.59 0.25 -22.58
N PHE A 637 50.87 0.47 -22.27
CA PHE A 637 51.80 -0.65 -22.04
C PHE A 637 51.46 -1.47 -20.79
N ASN A 638 50.86 -0.84 -19.77
CA ASN A 638 50.30 -1.54 -18.61
C ASN A 638 48.84 -1.97 -18.79
N THR A 639 48.19 -1.68 -19.94
CA THR A 639 46.83 -2.14 -20.25
C THR A 639 46.76 -2.81 -21.63
N LYS A 640 46.78 -4.15 -21.64
CA LYS A 640 46.61 -4.95 -22.88
C LYS A 640 45.17 -4.88 -23.41
N ILE A 641 44.79 -3.72 -23.95
CA ILE A 641 43.51 -3.43 -24.58
C ILE A 641 43.69 -3.58 -26.09
N TYR A 642 42.90 -4.47 -26.70
CA TYR A 642 42.82 -4.57 -28.16
C TYR A 642 41.85 -3.51 -28.68
N PHE A 643 42.37 -2.43 -29.28
CA PHE A 643 41.58 -1.49 -30.05
C PHE A 643 41.63 -1.83 -31.54
N HIS A 644 40.46 -1.89 -32.19
CA HIS A 644 40.37 -1.75 -33.64
C HIS A 644 40.46 -0.25 -33.98
N ILE A 645 41.64 0.19 -34.40
CA ILE A 645 41.84 1.53 -34.95
C ILE A 645 41.33 1.51 -36.40
N ASN A 646 40.24 2.23 -36.65
CA ASN A 646 39.94 2.71 -37.99
C ASN A 646 40.71 4.02 -38.19
N HIS A 647 41.44 4.14 -39.30
CA HIS A 647 42.15 5.34 -39.73
C HIS A 647 41.23 6.33 -40.44
#